data_AF-A0A1Q7XYL8-F1
#
_entry.id   AF-A0A1Q7XYL8-F1
#
_cell.length_a   1.000
_cell.length_b   1.000
_cell.length_c   1.000
_cell.angle_alpha   90.00
_cell.angle_beta   90.00
_cell.angle_gamma   90.00
#
_symmetry.space_group_name_H-M   'P 1'
#
loop_
_entity.id
_entity.type
_entity.pdbx_description
1 polymer ?
#
loop_
_entity_poly.entity_id
_entity_poly.type
_entity_poly.pdbx_seq_one_letter_code
_entity_poly.pdbx_strand_id
1 'polypeptide(L)'
;MQLQGEILHKGATKIPLTTGMAILDARQEGKGLPLALENGTHTAVLVGPADFAVTLDAGLPLSIEAGRASFSLPVPSAGSVRLALVVPGDHTNVRISLGLITSRSSEKGQTAIEATLVPGQPTNIWWTTRETATPVVPKEVRFLSDVKTLVSVSEADIRIAALADITVVQGEPSQFQIEVPAGFEITGATGASVESSEVESGVLTLKVTGPAQRSHEFLISMEKSISATRVDAPFLSFKDAQRETGEVLVEGAGTIELTATESGGLKRIDFKEMNPSLRSLAHSPIEAAFRYHKQPNEKPALALEWTRFPDSSVIAAVAERAVVTTLVTTEGRSLTEIRLTIKNQAQPFLKVALPAGASILSAEVAGEKVKPVEGPDGNRVPLLRAGFRPVDSYTVSFVFMHSGAPFAKKGGSDLALPKMDVPINLLQWEVFLPEQYKVKDFAGDALAANLLPAASLDVSGAEGAPNGMARGYSVSNFEVLSLLPGQLGGIVVDPTGAMVPNAQLTVTQIDTGAQRTVVTDNSGRWIVSNLSTGRVKIAVNAFGFKRLVSQIDYNGGGPVPFNFALSVGAASELVEVTAANGRLSGYSTVDLERLQRDVRKNPEKQQMAASSNVTNLQQRISGVLPVRVDVPRAGNSYNFVRPLVLDEETKVSFTYKSK
;
A
#
# COMPACT_ATOMS: atom_id res chain seq x y z
N MET A 1 41.40 -8.41 43.13
CA MET A 1 41.49 -7.64 41.86
C MET A 1 42.78 -8.03 41.16
N GLN A 2 42.76 -8.25 39.84
CA GLN A 2 43.95 -8.55 39.06
C GLN A 2 44.11 -7.51 37.95
N LEU A 3 45.28 -6.88 37.88
CA LEU A 3 45.65 -5.85 36.91
C LEU A 3 46.80 -6.39 36.08
N GLN A 4 46.67 -6.30 34.76
CA GLN A 4 47.70 -6.69 33.81
C GLN A 4 47.91 -5.56 32.82
N GLY A 5 49.16 -5.29 32.44
CA GLY A 5 49.47 -4.24 31.49
C GLY A 5 50.96 -4.19 31.13
N GLU A 6 51.31 -3.21 30.31
CA GLU A 6 52.67 -2.99 29.83
C GLU A 6 53.13 -1.57 30.20
N ILE A 7 54.37 -1.47 30.69
CA ILE A 7 55.04 -0.19 30.94
C ILE A 7 55.91 0.10 29.73
N LEU A 8 55.62 1.18 29.02
CA LEU A 8 56.40 1.59 27.85
C LEU A 8 57.57 2.51 28.22
N HIS A 9 57.47 3.21 29.35
CA HIS A 9 58.50 4.14 29.80
C HIS A 9 59.71 3.40 30.40
N LYS A 10 60.92 3.88 30.08
CA LYS A 10 62.17 3.31 30.60
C LYS A 10 62.46 3.88 31.99
N GLY A 11 62.57 3.01 32.99
CA GLY A 11 62.84 3.38 34.38
C GLY A 11 61.62 3.23 35.30
N ALA A 12 61.74 3.75 36.52
CA ALA A 12 60.71 3.66 37.55
C ALA A 12 59.48 4.51 37.18
N THR A 13 58.34 3.86 37.02
CA THR A 13 57.07 4.47 36.63
C THR A 13 56.04 4.24 37.73
N LYS A 14 55.34 5.31 38.12
CA LYS A 14 54.22 5.24 39.06
C LYS A 14 52.96 4.79 38.32
N ILE A 15 52.35 3.71 38.78
CA ILE A 15 51.12 3.15 38.21
C ILE A 15 49.99 3.24 39.24
N PRO A 16 48.95 4.05 38.98
CA PRO A 16 47.78 4.10 39.85
C PRO A 16 46.99 2.80 39.71
N LEU A 17 46.76 2.11 40.83
CA LEU A 17 46.10 0.80 40.85
C LEU A 17 44.61 0.92 41.15
N THR A 18 44.24 1.63 42.22
CA THR A 18 42.85 1.83 42.62
C THR A 18 42.71 2.99 43.61
N THR A 19 41.50 3.51 43.76
CA THR A 19 41.14 4.60 44.68
C THR A 19 39.95 4.15 45.53
N GLY A 20 39.94 4.48 46.83
CA GLY A 20 38.78 4.25 47.70
C GLY A 20 38.54 2.80 48.12
N MET A 21 39.45 1.87 47.80
CA MET A 21 39.46 0.51 48.35
C MET A 21 40.46 0.39 49.50
N ALA A 22 40.14 -0.39 50.52
CA ALA A 22 41.09 -0.75 51.57
C ALA A 22 41.95 -1.93 51.09
N ILE A 23 43.24 -1.71 50.83
CA ILE A 23 44.14 -2.79 50.39
C ILE A 23 44.58 -3.63 51.59
N LEU A 24 44.33 -4.94 51.51
CA LEU A 24 44.73 -5.94 52.51
C LEU A 24 46.08 -6.56 52.15
N ASP A 25 46.27 -6.87 50.87
CA ASP A 25 47.52 -7.41 50.36
C ASP A 25 47.74 -6.97 48.90
N ALA A 26 48.99 -6.84 48.50
CA ALA A 26 49.39 -6.46 47.17
C ALA A 26 50.58 -7.31 46.73
N ARG A 27 50.44 -8.00 45.60
CA ARG A 27 51.47 -8.90 45.09
C ARG A 27 51.74 -8.65 43.62
N GLN A 28 53.01 -8.75 43.24
CA GLN A 28 53.47 -8.82 41.85
C GLN A 28 54.23 -10.13 41.68
N GLU A 29 53.81 -10.98 40.74
CA GLU A 29 54.43 -12.30 40.49
C GLU A 29 54.60 -13.14 41.77
N GLY A 30 53.64 -13.06 42.69
CA GLY A 30 53.65 -13.79 43.96
C GLY A 30 54.53 -13.18 45.07
N LYS A 31 55.28 -12.10 44.80
CA LYS A 31 56.07 -11.36 45.80
C LYS A 31 55.28 -10.14 46.29
N GLY A 32 55.50 -9.75 47.54
CA GLY A 32 54.88 -8.54 48.10
C GLY A 32 55.26 -7.29 47.30
N LEU A 33 54.28 -6.47 46.98
CA LEU A 33 54.41 -5.23 46.21
C LEU A 33 54.16 -4.03 47.13
N PRO A 34 55.20 -3.25 47.49
CA PRO A 34 55.02 -2.02 48.26
C PRO A 34 54.17 -1.01 47.47
N LEU A 35 53.16 -0.44 48.15
CA LEU A 35 52.29 0.59 47.58
C LEU A 35 52.54 1.93 48.27
N ALA A 36 52.53 2.99 47.48
CA ALA A 36 52.43 4.36 47.97
C ALA A 36 50.96 4.81 47.94
N LEU A 37 50.52 5.57 48.93
CA LEU A 37 49.20 6.22 48.92
C LEU A 37 49.41 7.69 48.59
N GLU A 38 48.96 8.11 47.42
CA GLU A 38 49.07 9.49 46.94
C GLU A 38 47.66 10.01 46.62
N ASN A 39 47.22 11.07 47.30
CA ASN A 39 45.88 11.67 47.11
C ASN A 39 44.72 10.66 47.17
N GLY A 40 44.81 9.65 48.04
CA GLY A 40 43.78 8.61 48.17
C GLY A 40 43.83 7.50 47.11
N THR A 41 44.79 7.56 46.18
CA THR A 41 45.06 6.54 45.17
C THR A 41 46.23 5.66 45.60
N HIS A 42 46.02 4.34 45.60
CA HIS A 42 47.09 3.37 45.81
C HIS A 42 47.89 3.21 44.51
N THR A 43 49.18 3.49 44.59
CA THR A 43 50.10 3.54 43.45
C THR A 43 51.27 2.57 43.68
N ALA A 44 51.61 1.79 42.66
CA ALA A 44 52.83 0.98 42.65
C ALA A 44 53.92 1.67 41.84
N VAL A 45 55.18 1.51 42.24
CA VAL A 45 56.34 1.94 41.44
C VAL A 45 56.91 0.70 40.75
N LEU A 46 56.71 0.59 39.45
CA LEU A 46 57.17 -0.53 38.64
C LEU A 46 58.23 -0.05 37.63
N VAL A 47 59.19 -0.90 37.29
CA VAL A 47 60.29 -0.53 36.38
C VAL A 47 60.01 -1.05 34.98
N GLY A 48 59.98 -0.17 33.99
CA GLY A 48 59.81 -0.51 32.57
C GLY A 48 61.08 -0.29 31.73
N PRO A 49 61.06 -0.67 30.44
CA PRO A 49 59.90 -1.24 29.75
C PRO A 49 59.69 -2.72 30.09
N ALA A 50 58.49 -3.09 30.54
CA ALA A 50 58.16 -4.46 30.97
C ALA A 50 56.64 -4.65 31.11
N ASP A 51 56.18 -5.89 30.91
CA ASP A 51 54.84 -6.32 31.31
C ASP A 51 54.75 -6.42 32.83
N PHE A 52 53.57 -6.19 33.38
CA PHE A 52 53.29 -6.39 34.79
C PHE A 52 51.97 -7.11 35.02
N ALA A 53 51.94 -7.90 36.09
CA ALA A 53 50.73 -8.49 36.65
C ALA A 53 50.70 -8.24 38.15
N VAL A 54 49.71 -7.47 38.60
CA VAL A 54 49.52 -7.11 40.01
C VAL A 54 48.20 -7.69 40.50
N THR A 55 48.26 -8.39 41.63
CA THR A 55 47.08 -8.89 42.33
C THR A 55 46.91 -8.10 43.62
N LEU A 56 45.73 -7.54 43.82
CA LEU A 56 45.33 -6.82 45.03
C LEU A 56 44.21 -7.58 45.72
N ASP A 57 44.41 -7.91 46.99
CA ASP A 57 43.35 -8.31 47.89
C ASP A 57 42.86 -7.05 48.59
N ALA A 58 41.58 -6.73 48.44
CA ALA A 58 41.04 -5.44 48.86
C ALA A 58 39.62 -5.57 49.37
N GLY A 59 39.29 -4.74 50.38
CA GLY A 59 37.97 -4.59 50.94
C GLY A 59 37.27 -3.32 50.43
N LEU A 60 35.95 -3.39 50.32
CA LEU A 60 35.06 -2.28 50.02
C LEU A 60 33.94 -2.23 51.07
N PRO A 61 33.47 -1.03 51.45
CA PRO A 61 32.33 -0.91 52.34
C PRO A 61 31.07 -1.44 51.66
N LEU A 62 30.36 -2.32 52.36
CA LEU A 62 29.05 -2.81 51.95
C LEU A 62 27.98 -2.06 52.74
N SER A 63 27.07 -1.39 52.04
CA SER A 63 25.89 -0.77 52.65
C SER A 63 24.75 -1.77 52.63
N ILE A 64 24.17 -2.06 53.80
CA ILE A 64 23.02 -2.95 53.95
C ILE A 64 21.88 -2.14 54.56
N GLU A 65 20.80 -2.03 53.81
CA GLU A 65 19.53 -1.45 54.21
C GLU A 65 18.46 -2.55 54.23
N ALA A 66 17.29 -2.28 54.81
CA ALA A 66 16.19 -3.22 54.79
C ALA A 66 15.85 -3.59 53.33
N GLY A 67 15.98 -4.88 53.00
CA GLY A 67 15.69 -5.42 51.66
C GLY A 67 16.75 -5.16 50.58
N ARG A 68 17.86 -4.46 50.86
CA ARG A 68 18.88 -4.12 49.86
C ARG A 68 20.30 -4.15 50.43
N ALA A 69 21.22 -4.74 49.68
CA ALA A 69 22.65 -4.56 49.88
C ALA A 69 23.28 -3.92 48.64
N SER A 70 24.22 -3.01 48.84
CA SER A 70 24.87 -2.26 47.75
C SER A 70 26.29 -1.83 48.09
N PHE A 71 27.14 -1.74 47.08
CA PHE A 71 28.47 -1.14 47.19
C PHE A 71 28.84 -0.40 45.89
N SER A 72 29.68 0.62 46.02
CA SER A 72 30.27 1.34 44.89
C SER A 72 31.64 0.76 44.55
N LEU A 73 31.80 0.26 43.33
CA LEU A 73 33.04 -0.31 42.83
C LEU A 73 33.83 0.74 42.03
N PRO A 74 35.01 1.17 42.50
CA PRO A 74 35.92 1.98 41.69
C PRO A 74 36.47 1.13 40.54
N VAL A 75 36.29 1.60 39.31
CA VAL A 75 36.75 0.89 38.09
C VAL A 75 38.02 1.56 37.57
N PRO A 76 39.15 0.83 37.45
CA PRO A 76 40.39 1.40 36.94
C PRO A 76 40.26 1.83 35.47
N SER A 77 41.04 2.83 35.08
CA SER A 77 41.18 3.22 33.67
C SER A 77 42.05 2.18 32.96
N ALA A 78 41.43 1.25 32.23
CA ALA A 78 42.09 0.15 31.53
C ALA A 78 41.42 -0.09 30.16
N GLY A 79 42.05 -0.89 29.29
CA GLY A 79 41.45 -1.24 28.00
C GLY A 79 40.19 -2.11 28.12
N SER A 80 40.10 -2.94 29.16
CA SER A 80 38.92 -3.75 29.46
C SER A 80 38.85 -4.08 30.95
N VAL A 81 37.64 -4.14 31.49
CA VAL A 81 37.41 -4.56 32.88
C VAL A 81 36.32 -5.63 32.92
N ARG A 82 36.63 -6.77 33.54
CA ARG A 82 35.70 -7.87 33.80
C ARG A 82 35.50 -8.02 35.31
N LEU A 83 34.26 -8.32 35.68
CA LEU A 83 33.85 -8.57 37.05
C LEU A 83 33.28 -9.99 37.13
N ALA A 84 33.76 -10.76 38.10
CA ALA A 84 33.07 -11.95 38.59
C ALA A 84 32.61 -11.65 40.02
N LEU A 85 31.32 -11.78 40.29
CA LEU A 85 30.71 -11.45 41.58
C LEU A 85 29.82 -12.61 42.03
N VAL A 86 29.98 -13.02 43.28
CA VAL A 86 29.12 -14.00 43.94
C VAL A 86 28.39 -13.31 45.08
N VAL A 87 27.07 -13.37 45.07
CA VAL A 87 26.21 -12.81 46.12
C VAL A 87 25.38 -13.91 46.78
N PRO A 88 24.98 -13.74 48.06
CA PRO A 88 24.11 -14.69 48.72
C PRO A 88 22.68 -14.69 48.14
N GLY A 89 22.03 -15.84 48.23
CA GLY A 89 20.64 -16.08 47.81
C GLY A 89 20.53 -16.76 46.44
N ASP A 90 19.57 -17.67 46.33
CA ASP A 90 19.22 -18.29 45.05
C ASP A 90 18.39 -17.32 44.20
N HIS A 91 18.75 -17.22 42.92
CA HIS A 91 18.13 -16.33 41.94
C HIS A 91 18.11 -14.85 42.38
N THR A 92 19.09 -14.42 43.16
CA THR A 92 19.21 -13.04 43.66
C THR A 92 19.34 -12.06 42.50
N ASN A 93 18.45 -11.07 42.43
CA ASN A 93 18.48 -10.07 41.37
C ASN A 93 19.59 -9.04 41.63
N VAL A 94 20.72 -9.17 40.92
CA VAL A 94 21.85 -8.24 40.95
C VAL A 94 21.71 -7.22 39.83
N ARG A 95 21.89 -5.93 40.16
CA ARG A 95 21.86 -4.79 39.24
C ARG A 95 23.21 -4.07 39.25
N ILE A 96 23.67 -3.67 38.07
CA ILE A 96 24.90 -2.88 37.86
C ILE A 96 24.49 -1.58 37.16
N SER A 97 24.87 -0.43 37.71
CA SER A 97 24.46 0.87 37.17
C SER A 97 25.17 1.22 35.86
N LEU A 98 26.46 0.89 35.78
CA LEU A 98 27.31 1.08 34.60
C LEU A 98 28.09 -0.20 34.31
N GLY A 99 27.60 -0.99 33.35
CA GLY A 99 28.15 -2.30 32.95
C GLY A 99 27.09 -3.22 32.37
N LEU A 100 27.53 -4.35 31.81
CA LEU A 100 26.66 -5.38 31.22
C LEU A 100 26.94 -6.74 31.87
N ILE A 101 25.91 -7.38 32.42
CA ILE A 101 25.99 -8.76 32.92
C ILE A 101 26.01 -9.70 31.71
N THR A 102 27.06 -10.52 31.61
CA THR A 102 27.29 -11.45 30.50
C THR A 102 26.88 -12.88 30.83
N SER A 103 26.88 -13.26 32.11
CA SER A 103 26.41 -14.58 32.56
C SER A 103 25.84 -14.50 33.97
N ARG A 104 24.92 -15.41 34.28
CA ARG A 104 24.30 -15.58 35.60
C ARG A 104 24.04 -17.06 35.85
N SER A 105 24.44 -17.54 37.01
CA SER A 105 24.10 -18.87 37.52
C SER A 105 23.70 -18.78 38.99
N SER A 106 22.86 -19.72 39.43
CA SER A 106 22.44 -19.83 40.82
C SER A 106 22.56 -21.28 41.27
N GLU A 107 23.31 -21.52 42.34
CA GLU A 107 23.48 -22.86 42.91
C GLU A 107 23.79 -22.74 44.41
N LYS A 108 23.28 -23.68 45.23
CA LYS A 108 23.64 -23.82 46.65
C LYS A 108 23.46 -22.53 47.48
N GLY A 109 22.40 -21.75 47.24
CA GLY A 109 22.11 -20.54 48.00
C GLY A 109 22.99 -19.34 47.62
N GLN A 110 23.62 -19.37 46.43
CA GLN A 110 24.46 -18.30 45.91
C GLN A 110 24.10 -18.00 44.46
N THR A 111 24.17 -16.73 44.08
CA THR A 111 24.07 -16.28 42.70
C THR A 111 25.43 -15.76 42.25
N ALA A 112 26.01 -16.38 41.24
CA ALA A 112 27.23 -15.93 40.58
C ALA A 112 26.88 -15.18 39.30
N ILE A 113 27.54 -14.05 39.07
CA ILE A 113 27.44 -13.28 37.83
C ILE A 113 28.83 -12.98 37.27
N GLU A 114 28.90 -12.91 35.94
CA GLU A 114 30.01 -12.26 35.25
C GLU A 114 29.50 -11.01 34.52
N ALA A 115 30.30 -9.96 34.49
CA ALA A 115 29.95 -8.70 33.85
C ALA A 115 31.16 -8.00 33.22
N THR A 116 30.90 -7.19 32.20
CA THR A 116 31.87 -6.22 31.65
C THR A 116 31.53 -4.83 32.17
N LEU A 117 32.53 -4.09 32.66
CA LEU A 117 32.35 -2.75 33.25
C LEU A 117 32.92 -1.66 32.33
N VAL A 118 32.45 -0.43 32.51
CA VAL A 118 32.95 0.74 31.79
C VAL A 118 34.27 1.21 32.42
N PRO A 119 35.43 1.14 31.73
CA PRO A 119 36.71 1.51 32.31
C PRO A 119 36.76 2.97 32.76
N GLY A 120 37.38 3.22 33.92
CA GLY A 120 37.54 4.56 34.49
C GLY A 120 36.28 5.19 35.10
N GLN A 121 35.11 4.55 35.01
CA GLN A 121 33.88 5.05 35.63
C GLN A 121 33.45 4.19 36.83
N PRO A 122 33.32 4.77 38.04
CA PRO A 122 32.84 4.02 39.19
C PRO A 122 31.40 3.53 38.94
N THR A 123 31.09 2.31 39.37
CA THR A 123 29.78 1.68 39.16
C THR A 123 29.17 1.27 40.48
N ASN A 124 27.88 1.57 40.68
CA ASN A 124 27.14 1.11 41.84
C ASN A 124 26.48 -0.24 41.55
N ILE A 125 26.73 -1.21 42.43
CA ILE A 125 26.21 -2.58 42.34
C ILE A 125 25.30 -2.82 43.54
N TRP A 126 24.08 -3.31 43.30
CA TRP A 126 23.14 -3.62 44.37
C TRP A 126 22.33 -4.87 44.08
N TRP A 127 21.86 -5.51 45.14
CA TRP A 127 20.97 -6.66 45.10
C TRP A 127 19.99 -6.64 46.26
N THR A 128 18.89 -7.39 46.12
CA THR A 128 17.89 -7.53 47.18
C THR A 128 18.36 -8.51 48.25
N THR A 129 18.34 -8.11 49.51
CA THR A 129 18.55 -9.01 50.65
C THR A 129 17.18 -9.52 51.11
N ARG A 130 16.97 -10.85 51.16
CA ARG A 130 15.74 -11.38 51.76
C ARG A 130 15.77 -11.12 53.26
N GLU A 131 14.86 -10.30 53.77
CA GLU A 131 14.39 -10.46 55.15
C GLU A 131 13.64 -11.80 55.21
N THR A 132 14.01 -12.66 56.14
CA THR A 132 13.14 -13.73 56.62
C THR A 132 11.98 -13.06 57.35
N ALA A 133 11.03 -12.51 56.59
CA ALA A 133 9.73 -12.15 57.13
C ALA A 133 9.11 -13.45 57.66
N THR A 134 8.65 -13.42 58.91
CA THR A 134 7.72 -14.41 59.44
C THR A 134 6.64 -14.65 58.39
N PRO A 135 6.17 -15.89 58.16
CA PRO A 135 5.09 -16.11 57.22
C PRO A 135 3.86 -15.37 57.75
N VAL A 136 3.65 -14.15 57.25
CA VAL A 136 2.34 -13.53 57.22
C VAL A 136 1.55 -14.54 56.42
N VAL A 137 0.71 -15.31 57.11
CA VAL A 137 -0.35 -16.10 56.46
C VAL A 137 -0.92 -15.16 55.43
N PRO A 138 -0.76 -15.42 54.12
CA PRO A 138 -1.21 -14.49 53.09
C PRO A 138 -2.66 -14.22 53.42
N LYS A 139 -3.00 -12.97 53.76
CA LYS A 139 -4.40 -12.61 53.87
C LYS A 139 -4.98 -12.97 52.51
N GLU A 140 -5.95 -13.88 52.52
CA GLU A 140 -6.61 -14.35 51.32
C GLU A 140 -7.00 -13.13 50.48
N VAL A 141 -6.35 -12.98 49.32
CA VAL A 141 -6.57 -11.82 48.47
C VAL A 141 -7.91 -12.04 47.78
N ARG A 142 -8.84 -11.11 47.98
CA ARG A 142 -10.14 -11.13 47.34
C ARG A 142 -10.22 -9.96 46.39
N PHE A 143 -10.49 -10.25 45.14
CA PHE A 143 -10.60 -9.22 44.11
C PHE A 143 -11.69 -9.57 43.10
N LEU A 144 -12.14 -8.55 42.40
CA LEU A 144 -13.09 -8.63 41.29
C LEU A 144 -12.31 -8.37 39.99
N SER A 145 -12.66 -9.07 38.92
CA SER A 145 -12.12 -8.85 37.59
C SER A 145 -13.21 -8.42 36.62
N ASP A 146 -12.91 -7.38 35.83
CA ASP A 146 -13.72 -6.95 34.70
C ASP A 146 -12.86 -6.95 33.43
N VAL A 147 -13.10 -7.91 32.53
CA VAL A 147 -12.23 -8.17 31.38
C VAL A 147 -12.93 -7.78 30.08
N LYS A 148 -12.33 -6.85 29.36
CA LYS A 148 -12.81 -6.32 28.07
C LYS A 148 -11.93 -6.87 26.97
N THR A 149 -12.47 -7.76 26.15
CA THR A 149 -11.71 -8.54 25.19
C THR A 149 -12.07 -8.12 23.77
N LEU A 150 -11.08 -7.71 22.99
CA LEU A 150 -11.18 -7.63 21.53
C LEU A 150 -10.65 -8.93 20.94
N VAL A 151 -11.48 -9.59 20.13
CA VAL A 151 -11.11 -10.77 19.34
C VAL A 151 -11.06 -10.36 17.88
N SER A 152 -9.86 -10.34 17.32
CA SER A 152 -9.62 -10.04 15.91
C SER A 152 -9.38 -11.36 15.18
N VAL A 153 -10.25 -11.68 14.23
CA VAL A 153 -10.12 -12.90 13.40
C VAL A 153 -9.57 -12.50 12.04
N SER A 154 -8.44 -13.09 11.64
CA SER A 154 -7.90 -12.94 10.30
C SER A 154 -7.92 -14.28 9.55
N GLU A 155 -7.38 -14.29 8.32
CA GLU A 155 -7.23 -15.53 7.57
C GLU A 155 -6.23 -16.50 8.20
N ALA A 156 -5.19 -16.01 8.87
CA ALA A 156 -4.05 -16.82 9.29
C ALA A 156 -3.90 -16.90 10.82
N ASP A 157 -4.47 -15.96 11.56
CA ASP A 157 -4.35 -15.86 13.01
C ASP A 157 -5.65 -15.38 13.68
N ILE A 158 -5.77 -15.69 14.97
CA ILE A 158 -6.70 -15.02 15.88
C ILE A 158 -5.85 -14.25 16.87
N ARG A 159 -6.12 -12.95 16.98
CA ARG A 159 -5.46 -12.07 17.94
C ARG A 159 -6.46 -11.62 18.98
N ILE A 160 -5.95 -11.48 20.20
CA ILE A 160 -6.74 -11.07 21.35
C ILE A 160 -6.01 -9.93 22.04
N ALA A 161 -6.75 -8.86 22.31
CA ALA A 161 -6.34 -7.80 23.21
C ALA A 161 -7.35 -7.72 24.36
N ALA A 162 -6.91 -7.98 25.58
CA ALA A 162 -7.73 -7.97 26.77
C ALA A 162 -7.31 -6.85 27.70
N LEU A 163 -8.22 -5.90 27.93
CA LEU A 163 -8.12 -4.89 28.97
C LEU A 163 -8.78 -5.43 30.24
N ALA A 164 -7.97 -5.74 31.24
CA ALA A 164 -8.45 -6.28 32.51
C ALA A 164 -8.35 -5.23 33.62
N ASP A 165 -9.49 -4.88 34.20
CA ASP A 165 -9.58 -4.01 35.36
C ASP A 165 -9.80 -4.87 36.61
N ILE A 166 -8.85 -4.83 37.54
CA ILE A 166 -8.87 -5.59 38.77
C ILE A 166 -9.12 -4.67 39.95
N THR A 167 -10.17 -4.96 40.73
CA THR A 167 -10.49 -4.25 41.97
C THR A 167 -10.23 -5.16 43.17
N VAL A 168 -9.21 -4.84 43.96
CA VAL A 168 -8.87 -5.55 45.20
C VAL A 168 -9.82 -5.13 46.32
N VAL A 169 -10.58 -6.08 46.82
CA VAL A 169 -11.54 -5.90 47.92
C VAL A 169 -10.86 -6.13 49.28
N GLN A 170 -9.96 -7.11 49.34
CA GLN A 170 -9.23 -7.48 50.55
C GLN A 170 -7.85 -8.07 50.19
N GLY A 171 -6.85 -7.81 51.04
CA GLY A 171 -5.49 -8.31 50.86
C GLY A 171 -4.62 -7.35 50.06
N GLU A 172 -3.36 -7.74 49.89
CA GLU A 172 -2.35 -6.96 49.17
C GLU A 172 -1.68 -7.89 48.14
N PRO A 173 -2.18 -7.96 46.89
CA PRO A 173 -1.65 -8.87 45.89
C PRO A 173 -0.24 -8.48 45.47
N SER A 174 0.69 -9.42 45.53
CA SER A 174 2.01 -9.29 44.91
C SER A 174 2.03 -9.75 43.44
N GLN A 175 1.02 -10.50 43.01
CA GLN A 175 0.89 -10.99 41.64
C GLN A 175 -0.56 -11.34 41.28
N PHE A 176 -0.84 -11.38 39.99
CA PHE A 176 -2.07 -11.94 39.42
C PHE A 176 -1.73 -13.09 38.47
N GLN A 177 -2.54 -14.14 38.50
CA GLN A 177 -2.36 -15.32 37.64
C GLN A 177 -3.53 -15.46 36.69
N ILE A 178 -3.22 -15.64 35.41
CA ILE A 178 -4.20 -15.84 34.34
C ILE A 178 -3.91 -17.18 33.67
N GLU A 179 -4.95 -17.97 33.44
CA GLU A 179 -4.83 -19.20 32.65
C GLU A 179 -4.73 -18.83 31.16
N VAL A 180 -3.65 -19.26 30.50
CA VAL A 180 -3.43 -19.00 29.07
C VAL A 180 -4.20 -20.06 28.27
N PRO A 181 -5.12 -19.66 27.38
CA PRO A 181 -5.89 -20.58 26.58
C PRO A 181 -5.01 -21.47 25.69
N ALA A 182 -5.44 -22.72 25.48
CA ALA A 182 -4.64 -23.70 24.73
C ALA A 182 -4.35 -23.26 23.27
N GLY A 183 -3.06 -23.25 22.93
CA GLY A 183 -2.56 -22.88 21.60
C GLY A 183 -2.45 -21.37 21.37
N PHE A 184 -2.68 -20.52 22.37
CA PHE A 184 -2.37 -19.10 22.32
C PHE A 184 -0.98 -18.83 22.90
N GLU A 185 -0.26 -17.91 22.26
CA GLU A 185 1.02 -17.39 22.72
C GLU A 185 0.83 -15.95 23.20
N ILE A 186 1.39 -15.60 24.36
CA ILE A 186 1.33 -14.23 24.89
C ILE A 186 2.32 -13.37 24.10
N THR A 187 1.81 -12.35 23.41
CA THR A 187 2.61 -11.39 22.63
C THR A 187 2.95 -10.14 23.44
N GLY A 188 2.18 -9.84 24.49
CA GLY A 188 2.49 -8.75 25.40
C GLY A 188 1.62 -8.76 26.65
N ALA A 189 2.18 -8.30 27.77
CA ALA A 189 1.42 -8.03 28.98
C ALA A 189 1.99 -6.77 29.65
N THR A 190 1.15 -5.74 29.77
CA THR A 190 1.56 -4.42 30.24
C THR A 190 0.54 -3.84 31.21
N GLY A 191 0.98 -2.93 32.06
CA GLY A 191 0.10 -2.23 33.01
C GLY A 191 0.95 -1.35 33.93
N ALA A 192 0.36 -0.28 34.47
CA ALA A 192 1.09 0.70 35.27
C ALA A 192 1.73 0.08 36.53
N SER A 193 1.08 -0.94 37.10
CA SER A 193 1.59 -1.66 38.26
C SER A 193 2.43 -2.88 37.91
N VAL A 194 2.61 -3.26 36.64
CA VAL A 194 3.33 -4.50 36.27
C VAL A 194 4.84 -4.31 36.46
N GLU A 195 5.44 -5.13 37.33
CA GLU A 195 6.90 -5.21 37.50
C GLU A 195 7.53 -6.15 36.47
N SER A 196 6.93 -7.33 36.30
CA SER A 196 7.33 -8.32 35.30
C SER A 196 6.16 -9.22 34.92
N SER A 197 6.26 -9.83 33.74
CA SER A 197 5.32 -10.82 33.23
C SER A 197 6.10 -12.08 32.86
N GLU A 198 5.69 -13.23 33.39
CA GLU A 198 6.32 -14.53 33.12
C GLU A 198 5.23 -15.52 32.73
N VAL A 199 5.45 -16.29 31.66
CA VAL A 199 4.57 -17.38 31.24
C VAL A 199 5.27 -18.69 31.56
N GLU A 200 4.65 -19.49 32.42
CA GLU A 200 5.17 -20.80 32.81
C GLU A 200 4.02 -21.81 32.86
N SER A 201 4.21 -22.98 32.23
CA SER A 201 3.24 -24.09 32.25
C SER A 201 1.79 -23.68 31.87
N GLY A 202 1.63 -22.76 30.92
CA GLY A 202 0.30 -22.29 30.49
C GLY A 202 -0.37 -21.28 31.42
N VAL A 203 0.36 -20.71 32.38
CA VAL A 203 -0.13 -19.66 33.29
C VAL A 203 0.71 -18.40 33.09
N LEU A 204 0.04 -17.29 32.81
CA LEU A 204 0.65 -15.97 32.78
C LEU A 204 0.62 -15.40 34.21
N THR A 205 1.80 -15.16 34.77
CA THR A 205 1.97 -14.52 36.08
C THR A 205 2.40 -13.07 35.88
N LEU A 206 1.56 -12.14 36.33
CA LEU A 206 1.85 -10.70 36.35
C LEU A 206 2.28 -10.32 37.76
N LYS A 207 3.57 -10.08 37.98
CA LYS A 207 4.09 -9.55 39.25
C LYS A 207 3.82 -8.05 39.28
N VAL A 208 3.30 -7.55 40.39
CA VAL A 208 2.89 -6.14 40.51
C VAL A 208 3.65 -5.39 41.59
N THR A 209 3.94 -4.12 41.31
CA THR A 209 4.44 -3.15 42.28
C THR A 209 3.29 -2.47 43.02
N GLY A 210 3.54 -2.04 44.25
CA GLY A 210 2.55 -1.34 45.06
C GLY A 210 1.36 -2.21 45.48
N PRO A 211 1.57 -3.31 46.24
CA PRO A 211 0.54 -4.29 46.57
C PRO A 211 -0.61 -3.72 47.43
N ALA A 212 -0.44 -2.52 48.01
CA ALA A 212 -1.50 -1.79 48.71
C ALA A 212 -2.48 -1.06 47.75
N GLN A 213 -2.22 -1.03 46.44
CA GLN A 213 -3.14 -0.46 45.46
C GLN A 213 -4.43 -1.29 45.39
N ARG A 214 -5.57 -0.59 45.35
CA ARG A 214 -6.87 -1.25 45.24
C ARG A 214 -7.33 -1.49 43.80
N SER A 215 -6.71 -0.83 42.83
CA SER A 215 -7.09 -0.92 41.42
C SER A 215 -5.85 -1.20 40.59
N HIS A 216 -5.94 -2.18 39.71
CA HIS A 216 -4.90 -2.50 38.74
C HIS A 216 -5.52 -2.63 37.35
N GLU A 217 -4.83 -2.11 36.34
CA GLU A 217 -5.26 -2.18 34.94
C GLU A 217 -4.16 -2.89 34.13
N PHE A 218 -4.56 -3.88 33.34
CA PHE A 218 -3.66 -4.67 32.50
C PHE A 218 -4.14 -4.69 31.05
N LEU A 219 -3.21 -4.51 30.12
CA LEU A 219 -3.41 -4.84 28.72
C LEU A 219 -2.62 -6.12 28.40
N ILE A 220 -3.34 -7.19 28.07
CA ILE A 220 -2.79 -8.50 27.74
C ILE A 220 -3.10 -8.78 26.27
N SER A 221 -2.06 -9.05 25.49
CA SER A 221 -2.16 -9.41 24.08
C SER A 221 -1.68 -10.84 23.87
N MET A 222 -2.42 -11.59 23.06
CA MET A 222 -2.06 -12.96 22.69
C MET A 222 -2.52 -13.28 21.27
N GLU A 223 -1.87 -14.25 20.66
CA GLU A 223 -2.22 -14.69 19.30
C GLU A 223 -2.18 -16.21 19.16
N LYS A 224 -2.90 -16.71 18.16
CA LYS A 224 -2.93 -18.11 17.78
C LYS A 224 -3.01 -18.23 16.27
N SER A 225 -2.05 -18.93 15.67
CA SER A 225 -2.12 -19.30 14.25
C SER A 225 -3.27 -20.29 14.01
N ILE A 226 -4.04 -20.05 12.96
CA ILE A 226 -5.22 -20.84 12.59
C ILE A 226 -5.16 -21.31 11.13
N SER A 227 -5.54 -22.58 10.91
CA SER A 227 -5.76 -23.14 9.58
C SER A 227 -7.21 -23.57 9.34
N ALA A 228 -7.99 -23.70 10.41
CA ALA A 228 -9.41 -24.00 10.37
C ALA A 228 -10.25 -22.73 10.10
N THR A 229 -11.49 -22.91 9.65
CA THR A 229 -12.49 -21.85 9.44
C THR A 229 -13.52 -21.75 10.58
N ARG A 230 -13.26 -22.46 11.68
CA ARG A 230 -14.05 -22.45 12.92
C ARG A 230 -13.12 -22.54 14.12
N VAL A 231 -13.30 -21.65 15.09
CA VAL A 231 -12.59 -21.66 16.37
C VAL A 231 -13.48 -21.13 17.49
N ASP A 232 -13.35 -21.71 18.68
CA ASP A 232 -13.94 -21.13 19.89
C ASP A 232 -13.07 -19.97 20.39
N ALA A 233 -13.67 -18.79 20.53
CA ALA A 233 -13.00 -17.63 21.10
C ALA A 233 -12.70 -17.90 22.58
N PRO A 234 -11.46 -17.71 23.04
CA PRO A 234 -11.14 -17.95 24.44
C PRO A 234 -11.50 -16.72 25.29
N PHE A 235 -11.73 -16.99 26.57
CA PHE A 235 -11.99 -15.96 27.58
C PHE A 235 -10.87 -16.02 28.62
N LEU A 236 -10.19 -14.89 28.84
CA LEU A 236 -9.21 -14.82 29.92
C LEU A 236 -9.94 -14.91 31.25
N SER A 237 -9.41 -15.74 32.15
CA SER A 237 -9.91 -15.82 33.51
C SER A 237 -8.78 -15.63 34.52
N PHE A 238 -9.05 -14.80 35.52
CA PHE A 238 -8.13 -14.57 36.62
C PHE A 238 -8.36 -15.61 37.70
N LYS A 239 -7.30 -16.30 38.09
CA LYS A 239 -7.35 -17.28 39.17
C LYS A 239 -7.69 -16.59 40.49
N ASP A 240 -8.56 -17.21 41.28
CA ASP A 240 -9.01 -16.73 42.60
C ASP A 240 -9.86 -15.44 42.58
N ALA A 241 -10.28 -14.95 41.40
CA ALA A 241 -11.24 -13.86 41.29
C ALA A 241 -12.59 -14.26 41.90
N GLN A 242 -13.14 -13.41 42.78
CA GLN A 242 -14.43 -13.67 43.44
C GLN A 242 -15.62 -13.46 42.50
N ARG A 243 -15.44 -12.58 41.51
CA ARG A 243 -16.42 -12.27 40.47
C ARG A 243 -15.66 -11.88 39.22
N GLU A 244 -16.11 -12.42 38.09
CA GLU A 244 -15.57 -12.11 36.78
C GLU A 244 -16.72 -11.61 35.90
N THR A 245 -16.60 -10.39 35.42
CA THR A 245 -17.46 -9.80 34.40
C THR A 245 -16.63 -9.48 33.16
N GLY A 246 -17.31 -9.27 32.04
CA GLY A 246 -16.60 -8.82 30.87
C GLY A 246 -17.45 -8.49 29.68
N GLU A 247 -16.79 -7.90 28.70
CA GLU A 247 -17.33 -7.58 27.39
C GLU A 247 -16.43 -8.19 26.33
N VAL A 248 -17.02 -8.68 25.24
CA VAL A 248 -16.30 -9.23 24.10
C VAL A 248 -16.72 -8.51 22.83
N LEU A 249 -15.75 -7.91 22.16
CA LEU A 249 -15.87 -7.32 20.84
C LEU A 249 -15.23 -8.27 19.84
N VAL A 250 -15.93 -8.55 18.74
CA VAL A 250 -15.41 -9.40 17.67
C VAL A 250 -15.30 -8.56 16.41
N GLU A 251 -14.11 -8.54 15.81
CA GLU A 251 -13.85 -7.91 14.51
C GLU A 251 -13.29 -8.92 13.50
N GLY A 252 -13.64 -8.73 12.23
CA GLY A 252 -13.11 -9.50 11.10
C GLY A 252 -12.07 -8.69 10.34
N ALA A 253 -10.84 -9.20 10.24
CA ALA A 253 -9.76 -8.59 9.48
C ALA A 253 -9.58 -9.29 8.12
N GLY A 254 -9.51 -8.51 7.05
CA GLY A 254 -9.35 -9.01 5.68
C GLY A 254 -10.67 -9.29 4.97
N THR A 255 -10.64 -10.20 3.99
CA THR A 255 -11.78 -10.54 3.12
C THR A 255 -12.52 -11.77 3.67
N ILE A 256 -13.03 -11.66 4.90
CA ILE A 256 -13.79 -12.73 5.56
C ILE A 256 -15.22 -12.28 5.90
N GLU A 257 -16.19 -13.19 5.80
CA GLU A 257 -17.52 -13.04 6.43
C GLU A 257 -17.54 -13.89 7.70
N LEU A 258 -17.74 -13.24 8.85
CA LEU A 258 -17.61 -13.84 10.17
C LEU A 258 -18.98 -13.98 10.84
N THR A 259 -19.28 -15.17 11.34
CA THR A 259 -20.46 -15.48 12.15
C THR A 259 -20.03 -15.84 13.57
N ALA A 260 -20.67 -15.21 14.54
CA ALA A 260 -20.39 -15.41 15.96
C ALA A 260 -21.63 -15.95 16.67
N THR A 261 -21.51 -17.14 17.28
CA THR A 261 -22.60 -17.86 17.97
C THR A 261 -22.31 -17.96 19.46
N GLU A 262 -23.12 -17.28 20.27
CA GLU A 262 -22.99 -17.24 21.72
C GLU A 262 -23.62 -18.44 22.45
N SER A 263 -23.05 -18.81 23.59
CA SER A 263 -23.63 -19.77 24.54
C SER A 263 -23.09 -19.57 25.96
N GLY A 264 -23.60 -20.32 26.93
CA GLY A 264 -23.00 -20.39 28.28
C GLY A 264 -23.02 -19.08 29.09
N GLY A 265 -24.07 -18.27 28.94
CA GLY A 265 -24.27 -17.03 29.70
C GLY A 265 -23.80 -15.75 29.02
N LEU A 266 -23.22 -15.83 27.80
CA LEU A 266 -23.01 -14.65 26.96
C LEU A 266 -24.35 -14.05 26.54
N LYS A 267 -24.43 -12.72 26.57
CA LYS A 267 -25.55 -11.96 26.04
C LYS A 267 -25.07 -11.04 24.94
N ARG A 268 -25.67 -11.13 23.75
CA ARG A 268 -25.42 -10.22 22.64
C ARG A 268 -25.95 -8.83 22.95
N ILE A 269 -25.18 -7.81 22.60
CA ILE A 269 -25.50 -6.40 22.81
C ILE A 269 -25.17 -5.59 21.55
N ASP A 270 -25.67 -4.35 21.46
CA ASP A 270 -25.22 -3.41 20.42
C ASP A 270 -23.80 -2.92 20.76
N PHE A 271 -22.91 -2.88 19.77
CA PHE A 271 -21.52 -2.43 19.97
C PHE A 271 -21.42 -0.99 20.50
N LYS A 272 -22.43 -0.14 20.24
CA LYS A 272 -22.51 1.23 20.79
C LYS A 272 -22.68 1.27 22.30
N GLU A 273 -23.19 0.20 22.91
CA GLU A 273 -23.36 0.07 24.37
C GLU A 273 -22.09 -0.42 25.09
N MET A 274 -21.04 -0.74 24.34
CA MET A 274 -19.79 -1.25 24.90
C MET A 274 -18.93 -0.16 25.55
N ASN A 275 -17.91 -0.59 26.28
CA ASN A 275 -16.87 0.30 26.77
C ASN A 275 -16.18 1.06 25.61
N PRO A 276 -16.07 2.41 25.69
CA PRO A 276 -15.43 3.20 24.64
C PRO A 276 -13.96 2.84 24.37
N SER A 277 -13.20 2.47 25.40
CA SER A 277 -11.79 2.08 25.28
C SER A 277 -11.67 0.80 24.46
N LEU A 278 -12.55 -0.19 24.69
CA LEU A 278 -12.57 -1.41 23.91
C LEU A 278 -12.91 -1.16 22.43
N ARG A 279 -13.89 -0.29 22.15
CA ARG A 279 -14.19 0.13 20.77
C ARG A 279 -13.02 0.83 20.09
N SER A 280 -12.24 1.63 20.82
CA SER A 280 -11.09 2.34 20.25
C SER A 280 -9.92 1.44 19.85
N LEU A 281 -9.87 0.20 20.38
CA LEU A 281 -8.90 -0.82 19.99
C LEU A 281 -9.27 -1.51 18.67
N ALA A 282 -10.53 -1.46 18.25
CA ALA A 282 -10.96 -2.08 16.99
C ALA A 282 -10.42 -1.27 15.80
N HIS A 283 -9.84 -1.98 14.84
CA HIS A 283 -9.26 -1.40 13.62
C HIS A 283 -9.87 -2.01 12.35
N SER A 284 -10.73 -3.01 12.51
CA SER A 284 -11.44 -3.69 11.43
C SER A 284 -12.96 -3.60 11.65
N PRO A 285 -13.79 -3.99 10.67
CA PRO A 285 -15.23 -4.07 10.85
C PRO A 285 -15.63 -4.89 12.07
N ILE A 286 -16.49 -4.30 12.92
CA ILE A 286 -17.05 -4.94 14.11
C ILE A 286 -18.22 -5.82 13.66
N GLU A 287 -18.15 -7.10 13.98
CA GLU A 287 -19.13 -8.12 13.54
C GLU A 287 -20.09 -8.49 14.67
N ALA A 288 -19.62 -8.49 15.92
CA ALA A 288 -20.43 -8.84 17.07
C ALA A 288 -19.92 -8.24 18.37
N ALA A 289 -20.84 -8.03 19.30
CA ALA A 289 -20.60 -7.49 20.63
C ALA A 289 -21.37 -8.29 21.68
N PHE A 290 -20.71 -8.64 22.77
CA PHE A 290 -21.28 -9.46 23.83
C PHE A 290 -20.88 -8.94 25.22
N ARG A 291 -21.70 -9.26 26.22
CA ARG A 291 -21.42 -9.04 27.63
C ARG A 291 -21.70 -10.31 28.41
N TYR A 292 -20.88 -10.58 29.42
CA TYR A 292 -21.06 -11.72 30.30
C TYR A 292 -20.86 -11.35 31.77
N HIS A 293 -21.53 -12.14 32.61
CA HIS A 293 -21.33 -12.18 34.05
C HIS A 293 -21.13 -13.64 34.41
N LYS A 294 -19.91 -14.01 34.81
CA LYS A 294 -19.56 -15.41 35.02
C LYS A 294 -20.24 -15.92 36.28
N GLN A 295 -21.14 -16.87 36.11
CA GLN A 295 -21.76 -17.60 37.21
C GLN A 295 -21.00 -18.90 37.47
N PRO A 296 -20.97 -19.44 38.70
CA PRO A 296 -20.24 -20.67 39.02
C PRO A 296 -20.58 -21.88 38.15
N ASN A 297 -21.80 -21.94 37.60
CA ASN A 297 -22.32 -23.05 36.80
C ASN A 297 -22.43 -22.74 35.29
N GLU A 298 -22.06 -21.52 34.87
CA GLU A 298 -22.13 -21.09 33.46
C GLU A 298 -20.73 -20.72 32.97
N LYS A 299 -20.29 -21.32 31.86
CA LYS A 299 -19.02 -20.98 31.22
C LYS A 299 -19.30 -20.20 29.94
N PRO A 300 -18.95 -18.90 29.90
CA PRO A 300 -19.05 -18.09 28.70
C PRO A 300 -18.37 -18.81 27.52
N ALA A 301 -19.09 -19.02 26.42
CA ALA A 301 -18.55 -19.67 25.23
C ALA A 301 -19.03 -18.96 23.96
N LEU A 302 -18.13 -18.80 23.00
CA LEU A 302 -18.37 -18.10 21.74
C LEU A 302 -17.73 -18.87 20.60
N ALA A 303 -18.55 -19.48 19.75
CA ALA A 303 -18.08 -20.16 18.55
C ALA A 303 -17.99 -19.15 17.41
N LEU A 304 -16.83 -19.06 16.77
CA LEU A 304 -16.56 -18.21 15.62
C LEU A 304 -16.40 -19.08 14.37
N GLU A 305 -17.11 -18.73 13.31
CA GLU A 305 -17.07 -19.38 12.01
C GLU A 305 -16.93 -18.33 10.92
N TRP A 306 -16.08 -18.55 9.91
CA TRP A 306 -15.93 -17.59 8.83
C TRP A 306 -15.72 -18.22 7.45
N THR A 307 -16.16 -17.50 6.43
CA THR A 307 -15.92 -17.81 5.03
C THR A 307 -14.87 -16.86 4.47
N ARG A 308 -13.81 -17.40 3.86
CA ARG A 308 -12.79 -16.60 3.17
C ARG A 308 -13.26 -16.29 1.75
N PHE A 309 -13.18 -15.02 1.36
CA PHE A 309 -13.33 -14.62 -0.03
C PHE A 309 -11.95 -14.46 -0.66
N PRO A 310 -11.76 -14.88 -1.92
CA PRO A 310 -10.50 -14.64 -2.60
C PRO A 310 -10.28 -13.14 -2.77
N ASP A 311 -9.09 -12.65 -2.43
CA ASP A 311 -8.65 -11.31 -2.76
C ASP A 311 -8.85 -11.07 -4.27
N SER A 312 -9.64 -10.05 -4.60
CA SER A 312 -9.70 -9.56 -5.97
C SER A 312 -8.31 -9.02 -6.31
N SER A 313 -7.64 -9.62 -7.29
CA SER A 313 -6.31 -9.19 -7.72
C SER A 313 -6.34 -7.71 -8.08
N VAL A 314 -5.57 -6.89 -7.36
CA VAL A 314 -5.38 -5.47 -7.69
C VAL A 314 -4.93 -5.38 -9.15
N ILE A 315 -5.64 -4.59 -9.96
CA ILE A 315 -5.35 -4.41 -11.38
C ILE A 315 -3.94 -3.80 -11.51
N ALA A 316 -2.97 -4.62 -11.90
CA ALA A 316 -1.57 -4.22 -11.96
C ALA A 316 -1.26 -3.32 -13.18
N ALA A 317 -2.07 -3.41 -14.24
CA ALA A 317 -2.02 -2.54 -15.40
C ALA A 317 -3.41 -2.33 -16.01
N VAL A 318 -3.66 -1.15 -16.57
CA VAL A 318 -4.86 -0.79 -17.32
C VAL A 318 -4.47 -0.10 -18.62
N ALA A 319 -5.15 -0.43 -19.72
CA ALA A 319 -5.05 0.30 -20.97
C ALA A 319 -6.15 1.36 -21.03
N GLU A 320 -5.76 2.63 -20.97
CA GLU A 320 -6.70 3.75 -21.09
C GLU A 320 -7.32 3.79 -22.49
N ARG A 321 -6.58 3.36 -23.51
CA ARG A 321 -7.04 3.31 -24.89
C ARG A 321 -6.31 2.23 -25.69
N ALA A 322 -7.05 1.58 -26.59
CA ALA A 322 -6.50 0.74 -27.64
C ALA A 322 -6.92 1.29 -29.01
N VAL A 323 -5.94 1.57 -29.87
CA VAL A 323 -6.16 1.92 -31.28
C VAL A 323 -5.67 0.76 -32.12
N VAL A 324 -6.58 0.20 -32.92
CA VAL A 324 -6.34 -1.02 -33.68
C VAL A 324 -6.58 -0.75 -35.15
N THR A 325 -5.67 -1.21 -35.99
CA THR A 325 -5.78 -1.10 -37.45
C THR A 325 -5.56 -2.47 -38.07
N THR A 326 -6.57 -2.98 -38.77
CA THR A 326 -6.50 -4.28 -39.45
C THR A 326 -6.64 -4.09 -40.95
N LEU A 327 -5.66 -4.59 -41.71
CA LEU A 327 -5.76 -4.74 -43.16
C LEU A 327 -6.06 -6.19 -43.48
N VAL A 328 -7.07 -6.44 -44.31
CA VAL A 328 -7.39 -7.77 -44.84
C VAL A 328 -7.08 -7.83 -46.33
N THR A 329 -6.38 -8.88 -46.76
CA THR A 329 -6.04 -9.11 -48.17
C THR A 329 -7.08 -9.98 -48.87
N THR A 330 -7.05 -10.00 -50.20
CA THR A 330 -7.91 -10.86 -51.02
C THR A 330 -7.68 -12.35 -50.78
N GLU A 331 -6.49 -12.72 -50.32
CA GLU A 331 -6.11 -14.08 -49.93
C GLU A 331 -6.62 -14.46 -48.54
N GLY A 332 -7.33 -13.57 -47.83
CA GLY A 332 -7.86 -13.84 -46.49
C GLY A 332 -6.86 -13.65 -45.36
N ARG A 333 -5.61 -13.28 -45.69
CA ARG A 333 -4.62 -12.90 -44.68
C ARG A 333 -5.00 -11.56 -44.09
N SER A 334 -4.72 -11.39 -42.81
CA SER A 334 -4.88 -10.10 -42.15
C SER A 334 -3.61 -9.70 -41.42
N LEU A 335 -3.35 -8.39 -41.42
CA LEU A 335 -2.25 -7.77 -40.71
C LEU A 335 -2.85 -6.72 -39.77
N THR A 336 -2.61 -6.87 -38.47
CA THR A 336 -3.23 -6.04 -37.45
C THR A 336 -2.17 -5.38 -36.58
N GLU A 337 -2.19 -4.05 -36.49
CA GLU A 337 -1.44 -3.25 -35.51
C GLU A 337 -2.36 -2.93 -34.34
N ILE A 338 -1.90 -3.22 -33.12
CA ILE A 338 -2.54 -2.81 -31.88
C ILE A 338 -1.61 -1.81 -31.20
N ARG A 339 -2.14 -0.65 -30.83
CA ARG A 339 -1.47 0.38 -30.04
C ARG A 339 -2.25 0.68 -28.77
N LEU A 340 -1.64 0.39 -27.63
CA LEU A 340 -2.19 0.56 -26.31
C LEU A 340 -1.52 1.75 -25.61
N THR A 341 -2.33 2.58 -24.95
CA THR A 341 -1.85 3.55 -23.95
C THR A 341 -2.05 2.92 -22.58
N ILE A 342 -0.97 2.44 -21.96
CA ILE A 342 -1.01 1.63 -20.74
C ILE A 342 -0.51 2.43 -19.55
N LYS A 343 -1.27 2.40 -18.46
CA LYS A 343 -0.83 2.77 -17.12
C LYS A 343 -0.54 1.50 -16.33
N ASN A 344 0.71 1.30 -15.92
CA ASN A 344 1.18 0.04 -15.33
C ASN A 344 1.93 0.28 -14.03
N GLN A 345 1.48 -0.34 -12.94
CA GLN A 345 2.08 -0.24 -11.62
C GLN A 345 3.08 -1.36 -11.34
N ALA A 346 2.79 -2.58 -11.81
CA ALA A 346 3.55 -3.76 -11.40
C ALA A 346 3.53 -4.95 -12.38
N GLN A 347 2.82 -4.88 -13.51
CA GLN A 347 2.67 -6.00 -14.43
C GLN A 347 3.90 -6.12 -15.36
N PRO A 348 4.67 -7.22 -15.31
CA PRO A 348 5.90 -7.34 -16.09
C PRO A 348 5.68 -7.66 -17.58
N PHE A 349 4.60 -8.38 -17.91
CA PHE A 349 4.28 -8.81 -19.27
C PHE A 349 2.78 -8.68 -19.56
N LEU A 350 2.45 -8.32 -20.79
CA LEU A 350 1.11 -8.40 -21.38
C LEU A 350 0.97 -9.78 -22.03
N LYS A 351 0.03 -10.60 -21.54
CA LYS A 351 -0.34 -11.86 -22.20
C LYS A 351 -1.28 -11.55 -23.35
N VAL A 352 -0.97 -12.12 -24.51
CA VAL A 352 -1.73 -11.95 -25.75
C VAL A 352 -2.12 -13.34 -26.25
N ALA A 353 -3.39 -13.69 -26.06
CA ALA A 353 -3.96 -14.93 -26.59
C ALA A 353 -4.29 -14.73 -28.07
N LEU A 354 -3.33 -15.08 -28.94
CA LEU A 354 -3.48 -14.99 -30.38
C LEU A 354 -4.46 -16.04 -30.91
N PRO A 355 -5.27 -15.70 -31.93
CA PRO A 355 -6.10 -16.69 -32.64
C PRO A 355 -5.22 -17.73 -33.36
N ALA A 356 -5.78 -18.91 -33.59
CA ALA A 356 -5.08 -20.00 -34.26
C ALA A 356 -4.55 -19.56 -35.65
N GLY A 357 -3.29 -19.84 -35.96
CA GLY A 357 -2.66 -19.43 -37.23
C GLY A 357 -2.21 -17.96 -37.29
N ALA A 358 -2.18 -17.27 -36.14
CA ALA A 358 -1.60 -15.93 -36.01
C ALA A 358 -0.22 -15.92 -35.34
N SER A 359 0.62 -14.95 -35.71
CA SER A 359 1.94 -14.73 -35.11
C SER A 359 2.27 -13.24 -34.98
N ILE A 360 2.92 -12.85 -33.88
CA ILE A 360 3.40 -11.47 -33.68
C ILE A 360 4.67 -11.27 -34.51
N LEU A 361 4.67 -10.23 -35.34
CA LEU A 361 5.78 -9.85 -36.20
C LEU A 361 6.71 -8.85 -35.53
N SER A 362 6.16 -7.88 -34.80
CA SER A 362 6.93 -6.83 -34.11
C SER A 362 6.22 -6.40 -32.83
N ALA A 363 6.99 -5.92 -31.85
CA ALA A 363 6.48 -5.28 -30.64
C ALA A 363 7.41 -4.16 -30.18
N GLU A 364 6.83 -3.08 -29.64
CA GLU A 364 7.49 -1.89 -29.16
C GLU A 364 6.87 -1.43 -27.83
N VAL A 365 7.71 -0.96 -26.91
CA VAL A 365 7.34 -0.50 -25.56
C VAL A 365 8.04 0.81 -25.28
N ALA A 366 7.25 1.87 -25.12
CA ALA A 366 7.73 3.24 -25.00
C ALA A 366 8.68 3.64 -26.15
N GLY A 367 8.35 3.20 -27.38
CA GLY A 367 9.14 3.48 -28.60
C GLY A 367 10.39 2.62 -28.78
N GLU A 368 10.73 1.75 -27.81
CA GLU A 368 11.83 0.80 -27.94
C GLU A 368 11.34 -0.59 -28.33
N LYS A 369 12.07 -1.24 -29.24
CA LYS A 369 11.74 -2.58 -29.72
C LYS A 369 11.93 -3.62 -28.63
N VAL A 370 10.94 -4.47 -28.46
CA VAL A 370 10.98 -5.60 -27.53
C VAL A 370 10.75 -6.90 -28.29
N LYS A 371 11.39 -7.97 -27.84
CA LYS A 371 11.17 -9.31 -28.38
C LYS A 371 9.98 -9.95 -27.63
N PRO A 372 8.87 -10.31 -28.31
CA PRO A 372 7.84 -11.13 -27.71
C PRO A 372 8.42 -12.47 -27.26
N VAL A 373 7.96 -12.98 -26.13
CA VAL A 373 8.39 -14.26 -25.56
C VAL A 373 7.22 -15.22 -25.58
N GLU A 374 7.48 -16.46 -25.95
CA GLU A 374 6.49 -17.53 -25.89
C GLU A 374 6.57 -18.19 -24.50
N GLY A 375 5.46 -18.18 -23.77
CA GLY A 375 5.32 -18.87 -22.48
C GLY A 375 4.39 -20.08 -22.58
N PRO A 376 4.25 -20.86 -21.50
CA PRO A 376 3.36 -22.03 -21.47
C PRO A 376 1.88 -21.69 -21.74
N ASP A 377 1.47 -20.44 -21.51
CA ASP A 377 0.08 -19.96 -21.69
C ASP A 377 -0.09 -19.05 -22.93
N GLY A 378 0.89 -19.02 -23.86
CA GLY A 378 0.82 -18.23 -25.08
C GLY A 378 1.85 -17.09 -25.18
N ASN A 379 1.59 -16.12 -26.07
CA ASN A 379 2.53 -15.04 -26.38
C ASN A 379 2.52 -13.95 -25.31
N ARG A 380 3.71 -13.44 -24.96
CA ARG A 380 3.92 -12.43 -23.93
C ARG A 380 4.72 -11.26 -24.50
N VAL A 381 4.18 -10.04 -24.41
CA VAL A 381 4.88 -8.80 -24.74
C VAL A 381 5.40 -8.18 -23.45
N PRO A 382 6.72 -7.94 -23.29
CA PRO A 382 7.24 -7.27 -22.10
C PRO A 382 6.59 -5.91 -21.89
N LEU A 383 6.21 -5.57 -20.66
CA LEU A 383 5.69 -4.25 -20.29
C LEU A 383 6.69 -3.44 -19.48
N LEU A 384 7.52 -4.12 -18.69
CA LEU A 384 8.59 -3.53 -17.88
C LEU A 384 9.94 -4.12 -18.26
N ARG A 385 11.00 -3.32 -18.17
CA ARG A 385 12.39 -3.76 -18.34
C ARG A 385 13.26 -3.23 -17.19
N ALA A 386 14.49 -3.74 -17.05
CA ALA A 386 15.42 -3.25 -16.05
C ALA A 386 15.66 -1.74 -16.25
N GLY A 387 15.53 -0.95 -15.17
CA GLY A 387 15.67 0.51 -15.21
C GLY A 387 14.48 1.30 -15.80
N PHE A 388 13.47 0.62 -16.37
CA PHE A 388 12.26 1.28 -16.90
C PHE A 388 11.10 1.12 -15.91
N ARG A 389 10.78 2.21 -15.20
CA ARG A 389 9.67 2.31 -14.23
C ARG A 389 8.89 3.59 -14.52
N PRO A 390 7.99 3.58 -15.52
CA PRO A 390 7.21 4.75 -15.88
C PRO A 390 6.22 5.12 -14.77
N VAL A 391 6.10 6.42 -14.48
CA VAL A 391 5.13 6.95 -13.50
C VAL A 391 3.79 7.28 -14.18
N ASP A 392 3.86 7.69 -15.45
CA ASP A 392 2.72 8.03 -16.30
C ASP A 392 2.42 6.92 -17.33
N SER A 393 1.31 7.06 -18.05
CA SER A 393 0.94 6.16 -19.13
C SER A 393 1.98 6.16 -20.26
N TYR A 394 2.21 4.99 -20.86
CA TYR A 394 3.16 4.82 -21.97
C TYR A 394 2.59 3.93 -23.08
N THR A 395 3.14 4.07 -24.28
CA THR A 395 2.66 3.35 -25.46
C THR A 395 3.26 1.96 -25.54
N VAL A 396 2.42 0.95 -25.75
CA VAL A 396 2.80 -0.40 -26.12
C VAL A 396 2.14 -0.73 -27.45
N SER A 397 2.91 -1.12 -28.46
CA SER A 397 2.37 -1.48 -29.76
C SER A 397 2.93 -2.78 -30.28
N PHE A 398 2.12 -3.58 -30.95
CA PHE A 398 2.58 -4.79 -31.61
C PHE A 398 1.78 -5.06 -32.88
N VAL A 399 2.42 -5.71 -33.84
CA VAL A 399 1.80 -6.12 -35.10
C VAL A 399 1.76 -7.63 -35.15
N PHE A 400 0.60 -8.19 -35.48
CA PHE A 400 0.45 -9.62 -35.72
C PHE A 400 -0.17 -9.88 -37.09
N MET A 401 0.16 -11.02 -37.66
CA MET A 401 -0.39 -11.50 -38.92
C MET A 401 -1.20 -12.76 -38.66
N HIS A 402 -2.37 -12.88 -39.30
CA HIS A 402 -3.23 -14.05 -39.25
C HIS A 402 -3.44 -14.62 -40.67
N SER A 403 -3.27 -15.94 -40.80
CA SER A 403 -3.16 -16.64 -42.09
C SER A 403 -4.51 -17.09 -42.68
N GLY A 404 -5.58 -16.31 -42.50
CA GLY A 404 -6.96 -16.69 -42.82
C GLY A 404 -7.22 -17.18 -44.26
N ALA A 405 -8.44 -17.65 -44.53
CA ALA A 405 -8.80 -18.29 -45.80
C ALA A 405 -9.24 -17.28 -46.88
N PRO A 406 -8.92 -17.51 -48.17
CA PRO A 406 -9.30 -16.61 -49.27
C PRO A 406 -10.81 -16.35 -49.36
N PHE A 407 -11.15 -15.12 -49.73
CA PHE A 407 -12.55 -14.72 -49.93
C PHE A 407 -13.17 -15.46 -51.12
N ALA A 408 -14.37 -16.00 -50.93
CA ALA A 408 -15.17 -16.57 -52.01
C ALA A 408 -15.88 -15.47 -52.85
N LYS A 409 -16.67 -15.85 -53.86
CA LYS A 409 -17.49 -14.86 -54.61
C LYS A 409 -18.58 -14.20 -53.76
N LYS A 410 -19.05 -14.89 -52.71
CA LYS A 410 -19.97 -14.38 -51.68
C LYS A 410 -19.81 -15.24 -50.43
N GLY A 411 -20.01 -14.68 -49.24
CA GLY A 411 -19.90 -15.42 -47.98
C GLY A 411 -20.03 -14.54 -46.74
N GLY A 412 -19.88 -15.16 -45.57
CA GLY A 412 -19.63 -14.49 -44.30
C GLY A 412 -18.15 -14.59 -43.93
N SER A 413 -17.65 -13.62 -43.18
CA SER A 413 -16.31 -13.64 -42.59
C SER A 413 -16.36 -13.04 -41.20
N ASP A 414 -15.51 -13.57 -40.32
CA ASP A 414 -15.31 -13.07 -38.97
C ASP A 414 -13.89 -12.52 -38.84
N LEU A 415 -13.76 -11.43 -38.08
CA LEU A 415 -12.49 -10.89 -37.62
C LEU A 415 -12.53 -10.84 -36.10
N ALA A 416 -11.43 -11.26 -35.48
CA ALA A 416 -11.27 -11.23 -34.03
C ALA A 416 -9.94 -10.58 -33.65
N LEU A 417 -9.97 -9.74 -32.62
CA LEU A 417 -8.79 -9.25 -31.95
C LEU A 417 -8.38 -10.22 -30.82
N PRO A 418 -7.09 -10.38 -30.55
CA PRO A 418 -6.61 -11.27 -29.51
C PRO A 418 -7.09 -10.82 -28.13
N LYS A 419 -7.38 -11.80 -27.26
CA LYS A 419 -7.67 -11.55 -25.86
C LYS A 419 -6.38 -11.10 -25.13
N MET A 420 -6.51 -10.09 -24.28
CA MET A 420 -5.39 -9.47 -23.55
C MET A 420 -5.70 -9.42 -22.05
N ASP A 421 -4.71 -9.72 -21.22
CA ASP A 421 -4.85 -9.77 -19.75
C ASP A 421 -4.72 -8.39 -19.07
N VAL A 422 -5.13 -7.34 -19.78
CA VAL A 422 -5.15 -5.95 -19.29
C VAL A 422 -6.52 -5.36 -19.65
N PRO A 423 -7.28 -4.82 -18.67
CA PRO A 423 -8.52 -4.09 -18.93
C PRO A 423 -8.31 -2.92 -19.90
N ILE A 424 -9.19 -2.76 -20.89
CA ILE A 424 -9.13 -1.68 -21.87
C ILE A 424 -10.35 -0.78 -21.73
N ASN A 425 -10.16 0.48 -21.36
CA ASN A 425 -11.28 1.41 -21.15
C ASN A 425 -12.02 1.74 -22.46
N LEU A 426 -11.27 1.96 -23.55
CA LEU A 426 -11.83 2.25 -24.86
C LEU A 426 -11.01 1.61 -25.98
N LEU A 427 -11.65 0.74 -26.76
CA LEU A 427 -11.08 0.15 -27.96
C LEU A 427 -11.67 0.80 -29.20
N GLN A 428 -10.81 1.25 -30.10
CA GLN A 428 -11.16 1.77 -31.42
C GLN A 428 -10.49 0.90 -32.47
N TRP A 429 -11.27 0.44 -33.44
CA TRP A 429 -10.81 -0.51 -34.44
C TRP A 429 -11.20 -0.08 -35.84
N GLU A 430 -10.20 0.17 -36.67
CA GLU A 430 -10.38 0.46 -38.09
C GLU A 430 -10.00 -0.78 -38.91
N VAL A 431 -10.93 -1.23 -39.76
CA VAL A 431 -10.77 -2.41 -40.62
C VAL A 431 -10.78 -1.99 -42.08
N PHE A 432 -9.72 -2.31 -42.80
CA PHE A 432 -9.58 -2.12 -44.23
C PHE A 432 -9.86 -3.44 -44.96
N LEU A 433 -10.91 -3.45 -45.79
CA LEU A 433 -11.31 -4.61 -46.59
C LEU A 433 -11.07 -4.35 -48.10
N PRO A 434 -10.72 -5.38 -48.89
CA PRO A 434 -10.40 -5.20 -50.30
C PRO A 434 -11.54 -4.58 -51.11
N GLU A 435 -11.22 -3.61 -51.99
CA GLU A 435 -12.22 -2.83 -52.72
C GLU A 435 -13.10 -3.66 -53.67
N GLN A 436 -12.60 -4.82 -54.11
CA GLN A 436 -13.30 -5.74 -55.02
C GLN A 436 -14.50 -6.43 -54.38
N TYR A 437 -14.67 -6.33 -53.06
CA TYR A 437 -15.83 -6.88 -52.35
C TYR A 437 -16.74 -5.76 -51.85
N LYS A 438 -18.05 -5.94 -52.04
CA LYS A 438 -19.08 -5.16 -51.36
C LYS A 438 -19.41 -5.85 -50.04
N VAL A 439 -19.29 -5.10 -48.94
CA VAL A 439 -19.43 -5.61 -47.57
C VAL A 439 -20.64 -4.97 -46.89
N LYS A 440 -21.40 -5.74 -46.12
CA LYS A 440 -22.60 -5.31 -45.41
C LYS A 440 -22.92 -6.25 -44.24
N ASP A 441 -23.96 -5.90 -43.48
CA ASP A 441 -24.50 -6.71 -42.38
C ASP A 441 -23.44 -6.98 -41.28
N PHE A 442 -22.86 -5.91 -40.74
CA PHE A 442 -21.92 -6.01 -39.62
C PHE A 442 -22.65 -6.42 -38.34
N ALA A 443 -22.08 -7.39 -37.63
CA ALA A 443 -22.51 -7.85 -36.31
C ALA A 443 -21.27 -8.16 -35.44
N GLY A 444 -21.49 -8.54 -34.19
CA GLY A 444 -20.43 -8.80 -33.22
C GLY A 444 -20.56 -7.94 -31.96
N ASP A 445 -19.48 -7.85 -31.20
CA ASP A 445 -19.42 -7.13 -29.91
C ASP A 445 -18.77 -5.74 -30.01
N ALA A 446 -18.26 -5.37 -31.19
CA ALA A 446 -17.80 -4.02 -31.49
C ALA A 446 -18.89 -3.23 -32.22
N LEU A 447 -19.22 -2.05 -31.70
CA LEU A 447 -20.25 -1.18 -32.27
C LEU A 447 -19.70 -0.45 -33.48
N ALA A 448 -20.45 -0.40 -34.58
CA ALA A 448 -20.06 0.42 -35.73
C ALA A 448 -20.05 1.90 -35.32
N ALA A 449 -18.94 2.57 -35.55
CA ALA A 449 -18.68 3.93 -35.10
C ALA A 449 -19.77 4.92 -35.55
N ASN A 450 -20.27 4.75 -36.77
CA ASN A 450 -21.33 5.57 -37.37
C ASN A 450 -22.71 5.43 -36.70
N LEU A 451 -22.91 4.43 -35.83
CA LEU A 451 -24.11 4.27 -35.01
C LEU A 451 -24.03 5.09 -33.71
N LEU A 452 -22.88 5.69 -33.42
CA LEU A 452 -22.69 6.58 -32.28
C LEU A 452 -22.94 8.04 -32.70
N PRO A 453 -23.60 8.87 -31.86
CA PRO A 453 -23.92 10.26 -32.18
C PRO A 453 -22.63 11.08 -32.41
N ALA A 454 -22.62 12.00 -33.39
CA ALA A 454 -21.42 12.69 -33.89
C ALA A 454 -20.46 13.32 -32.84
N ALA A 455 -20.92 13.57 -31.61
CA ALA A 455 -20.07 13.95 -30.47
C ALA A 455 -19.07 12.85 -30.02
N SER A 456 -19.16 11.63 -30.54
CA SER A 456 -18.28 10.51 -30.22
C SER A 456 -17.21 10.22 -31.30
N LEU A 457 -17.09 11.04 -32.34
CA LEU A 457 -16.25 10.75 -33.52
C LEU A 457 -15.45 11.95 -34.06
N ASP A 458 -14.77 12.70 -33.21
CA ASP A 458 -13.69 13.58 -33.68
C ASP A 458 -12.32 12.93 -33.42
N VAL A 459 -11.83 12.22 -34.44
CA VAL A 459 -10.45 11.74 -34.56
C VAL A 459 -9.94 12.12 -35.96
N SER A 460 -9.19 13.20 -36.06
CA SER A 460 -8.26 13.39 -37.17
C SER A 460 -6.95 13.99 -36.66
N GLY A 461 -6.01 13.10 -36.33
CA GLY A 461 -4.59 13.40 -36.45
C GLY A 461 -4.17 13.15 -37.89
N ALA A 462 -3.95 14.22 -38.65
CA ALA A 462 -3.24 14.18 -39.92
C ALA A 462 -2.11 15.21 -39.86
N GLU A 463 -0.88 14.72 -39.72
CA GLU A 463 0.32 15.53 -39.90
C GLU A 463 0.51 15.88 -41.38
N GLY A 464 0.79 17.17 -41.66
CA GLY A 464 1.54 17.58 -42.85
C GLY A 464 0.98 18.78 -43.62
N ALA A 465 1.31 20.00 -43.20
CA ALA A 465 1.89 21.03 -44.09
C ALA A 465 2.41 22.24 -43.28
N PRO A 466 3.45 22.96 -43.75
CA PRO A 466 4.34 23.78 -42.93
C PRO A 466 3.95 25.26 -42.88
N ASN A 467 4.59 25.96 -41.93
CA ASN A 467 4.63 27.40 -41.68
C ASN A 467 3.53 28.01 -40.79
N GLY A 468 3.89 28.09 -39.50
CA GLY A 468 4.06 29.40 -38.86
C GLY A 468 2.84 30.09 -38.26
N MET A 469 2.81 30.08 -36.93
CA MET A 469 2.04 30.97 -36.02
C MET A 469 0.56 30.61 -35.75
N ALA A 470 0.37 29.74 -34.75
CA ALA A 470 -0.55 29.96 -33.61
C ALA A 470 -0.38 28.81 -32.60
N ARG A 471 0.11 29.10 -31.39
CA ARG A 471 0.08 28.14 -30.26
C ARG A 471 -1.35 28.10 -29.70
N GLY A 472 -2.12 27.10 -30.13
CA GLY A 472 -3.42 26.75 -29.54
C GLY A 472 -3.24 25.60 -28.54
N TYR A 473 -3.64 25.83 -27.30
CA TYR A 473 -3.65 24.86 -26.21
C TYR A 473 -4.71 23.78 -26.49
N SER A 474 -4.34 22.50 -26.48
CA SER A 474 -5.28 21.37 -26.55
C SER A 474 -5.67 20.99 -25.12
N VAL A 475 -6.98 21.02 -24.84
CA VAL A 475 -7.56 20.73 -23.52
C VAL A 475 -7.63 19.22 -23.29
N SER A 476 -7.13 18.81 -22.13
CA SER A 476 -7.02 17.45 -21.60
C SER A 476 -8.37 16.82 -21.22
N ASN A 477 -8.44 15.48 -21.25
CA ASN A 477 -9.32 14.57 -20.52
C ASN A 477 -10.77 15.02 -20.20
N PHE A 478 -11.76 14.35 -20.80
CA PHE A 478 -13.14 14.37 -20.30
C PHE A 478 -13.57 12.97 -19.85
N GLU A 479 -13.76 12.80 -18.54
CA GLU A 479 -14.75 11.85 -18.04
C GLU A 479 -16.14 12.42 -18.37
N VAL A 480 -17.01 11.60 -18.97
CA VAL A 480 -18.35 12.04 -19.38
C VAL A 480 -19.22 12.25 -18.15
N LEU A 481 -19.63 13.49 -17.89
CA LEU A 481 -20.71 13.79 -16.96
C LEU A 481 -21.99 13.08 -17.45
N SER A 482 -22.44 12.03 -16.75
CA SER A 482 -23.79 11.49 -16.95
C SER A 482 -24.80 12.48 -16.36
N LEU A 483 -25.67 13.02 -17.21
CA LEU A 483 -26.74 13.96 -16.85
C LEU A 483 -28.09 13.34 -17.17
N LEU A 484 -29.03 13.45 -16.24
CA LEU A 484 -30.41 13.00 -16.43
C LEU A 484 -31.27 14.07 -17.11
N PRO A 485 -32.39 13.72 -17.75
CA PRO A 485 -33.36 14.70 -18.25
C PRO A 485 -33.74 15.72 -17.17
N GLY A 486 -33.75 17.00 -17.53
CA GLY A 486 -33.96 18.11 -16.58
C GLY A 486 -32.74 18.49 -15.72
N GLN A 487 -31.57 17.90 -15.97
CA GLN A 487 -30.29 18.32 -15.37
C GLN A 487 -29.41 19.10 -16.37
N LEU A 488 -28.67 20.06 -15.83
CA LEU A 488 -27.62 20.80 -16.53
C LEU A 488 -26.37 20.79 -15.65
N GLY A 489 -25.23 20.44 -16.22
CA GLY A 489 -23.99 20.38 -15.45
C GLY A 489 -22.76 20.36 -16.34
N GLY A 490 -21.59 20.39 -15.72
CA GLY A 490 -20.32 20.35 -16.43
C GLY A 490 -19.15 20.51 -15.45
N ILE A 491 -18.00 20.95 -15.96
CA ILE A 491 -16.81 21.25 -15.16
C ILE A 491 -16.39 22.72 -15.31
N VAL A 492 -15.71 23.24 -14.28
CA VAL A 492 -15.09 24.57 -14.28
C VAL A 492 -13.58 24.41 -14.18
N VAL A 493 -12.86 25.02 -15.12
CA VAL A 493 -11.39 24.97 -15.22
C VAL A 493 -10.78 26.36 -15.27
N ASP A 494 -9.50 26.47 -14.92
CA ASP A 494 -8.69 27.69 -15.07
C ASP A 494 -7.97 27.73 -16.45
N PRO A 495 -7.23 28.81 -16.79
CA PRO A 495 -6.52 28.92 -18.07
C PRO A 495 -5.39 27.90 -18.26
N THR A 496 -4.93 27.26 -17.17
CA THR A 496 -3.90 26.22 -17.20
C THR A 496 -4.51 24.83 -17.41
N GLY A 497 -5.85 24.71 -17.36
CA GLY A 497 -6.59 23.46 -17.44
C GLY A 497 -6.78 22.77 -16.09
N ALA A 498 -6.43 23.42 -14.98
CA ALA A 498 -6.67 22.89 -13.63
C ALA A 498 -8.15 23.04 -13.25
N MET A 499 -8.68 22.04 -12.53
CA MET A 499 -10.07 22.07 -12.04
C MET A 499 -10.23 23.13 -10.95
N VAL A 500 -11.33 23.89 -10.99
CA VAL A 500 -11.64 24.96 -10.03
C VAL A 500 -12.69 24.47 -9.03
N PRO A 501 -12.29 24.04 -7.82
CA PRO A 501 -13.22 23.68 -6.77
C PRO A 501 -13.84 24.92 -6.11
N ASN A 502 -15.00 24.76 -5.47
CA ASN A 502 -15.71 25.81 -4.74
C ASN A 502 -16.13 27.04 -5.57
N ALA A 503 -16.21 26.91 -6.90
CA ALA A 503 -16.80 27.94 -7.76
C ALA A 503 -18.32 27.93 -7.59
N GLN A 504 -18.92 29.10 -7.35
CA GLN A 504 -20.36 29.26 -7.19
C GLN A 504 -21.01 29.56 -8.55
N LEU A 505 -21.92 28.69 -8.99
CA LEU A 505 -22.71 28.85 -10.20
C LEU A 505 -24.15 29.23 -9.85
N THR A 506 -24.68 30.24 -10.51
CA THR A 506 -26.10 30.64 -10.43
C THR A 506 -26.75 30.52 -11.80
N VAL A 507 -27.68 29.59 -11.95
CA VAL A 507 -28.49 29.36 -13.15
C VAL A 507 -29.83 30.06 -12.97
N THR A 508 -30.15 30.98 -13.87
CA THR A 508 -31.39 31.77 -13.89
C THR A 508 -32.17 31.47 -15.15
N GLN A 509 -33.41 31.00 -15.01
CA GLN A 509 -34.28 30.80 -16.15
C GLN A 509 -34.94 32.13 -16.53
N ILE A 510 -34.67 32.62 -17.73
CA ILE A 510 -35.02 33.99 -18.15
C ILE A 510 -36.54 34.15 -18.26
N ASP A 511 -37.22 33.11 -18.72
CA ASP A 511 -38.66 33.16 -18.98
C ASP A 511 -39.50 33.05 -17.70
N THR A 512 -38.98 32.39 -16.64
CA THR A 512 -39.72 32.17 -15.37
C THR A 512 -39.16 32.95 -14.18
N GLY A 513 -37.96 33.52 -14.30
CA GLY A 513 -37.22 34.17 -13.22
C GLY A 513 -36.66 33.20 -12.16
N ALA A 514 -36.86 31.89 -12.30
CA ALA A 514 -36.43 30.91 -11.32
C ALA A 514 -34.90 30.81 -11.26
N GLN A 515 -34.33 30.82 -10.05
CA GLN A 515 -32.89 30.72 -9.82
C GLN A 515 -32.53 29.44 -9.09
N ARG A 516 -31.36 28.89 -9.45
CA ARG A 516 -30.73 27.74 -8.80
C ARG A 516 -29.24 28.02 -8.65
N THR A 517 -28.71 27.77 -7.46
CA THR A 517 -27.29 27.95 -7.17
C THR A 517 -26.66 26.63 -6.78
N VAL A 518 -25.49 26.33 -7.32
CA VAL A 518 -24.68 25.15 -7.00
C VAL A 518 -23.21 25.56 -6.87
N VAL A 519 -22.44 24.77 -6.13
CA VAL A 519 -21.00 24.98 -5.95
C VAL A 519 -20.26 23.79 -6.57
N THR A 520 -19.12 24.04 -7.21
CA THR A 520 -18.30 22.95 -7.76
C THR A 520 -17.66 22.10 -6.66
N ASP A 521 -17.60 20.79 -6.88
CA ASP A 521 -16.90 19.86 -5.99
C ASP A 521 -15.37 19.91 -6.17
N ASN A 522 -14.64 19.04 -5.48
CA ASN A 522 -13.17 18.96 -5.53
C ASN A 522 -12.61 18.61 -6.92
N SER A 523 -13.45 18.11 -7.84
CA SER A 523 -13.10 17.84 -9.24
C SER A 523 -13.53 18.95 -10.19
N GLY A 524 -14.00 20.09 -9.67
CA GLY A 524 -14.49 21.22 -10.48
C GLY A 524 -15.86 20.96 -11.12
N ARG A 525 -16.54 19.87 -10.76
CA ARG A 525 -17.82 19.45 -11.36
C ARG A 525 -19.01 20.13 -10.69
N TRP A 526 -20.02 20.46 -11.48
CA TRP A 526 -21.29 21.03 -11.01
C TRP A 526 -22.48 20.41 -11.74
N ILE A 527 -23.62 20.27 -11.04
CA ILE A 527 -24.89 19.82 -11.60
C ILE A 527 -26.05 20.58 -10.94
N VAL A 528 -26.94 21.13 -11.75
CA VAL A 528 -28.23 21.70 -11.34
C VAL A 528 -29.35 20.79 -11.86
N SER A 529 -30.29 20.44 -10.99
CA SER A 529 -31.45 19.61 -11.32
C SER A 529 -32.75 20.41 -11.33
N ASN A 530 -33.81 19.84 -11.89
CA ASN A 530 -35.14 20.45 -12.02
C ASN A 530 -35.15 21.75 -12.83
N LEU A 531 -34.38 21.78 -13.92
CA LEU A 531 -34.45 22.85 -14.92
C LEU A 531 -35.48 22.46 -15.98
N SER A 532 -36.39 23.39 -16.28
CA SER A 532 -37.30 23.22 -17.41
C SER A 532 -36.66 23.74 -18.69
N THR A 533 -37.09 23.23 -19.85
CA THR A 533 -36.64 23.68 -21.17
C THR A 533 -36.91 25.17 -21.35
N GLY A 534 -35.92 25.92 -21.84
CA GLY A 534 -36.03 27.36 -22.07
C GLY A 534 -34.69 28.08 -22.01
N ARG A 535 -34.70 29.42 -22.13
CA ARG A 535 -33.49 30.23 -22.05
C ARG A 535 -32.98 30.32 -20.63
N VAL A 536 -31.71 29.96 -20.42
CA VAL A 536 -31.07 30.02 -19.11
C VAL A 536 -29.81 30.88 -19.17
N LYS A 537 -29.63 31.70 -18.13
CA LYS A 537 -28.44 32.53 -17.89
C LYS A 537 -27.66 31.92 -16.73
N ILE A 538 -26.40 31.59 -16.95
CA ILE A 538 -25.52 30.94 -15.99
C ILE A 538 -24.41 31.93 -15.63
N ALA A 539 -24.29 32.24 -14.34
CA ALA A 539 -23.22 33.09 -13.82
C ALA A 539 -22.29 32.26 -12.92
N VAL A 540 -20.99 32.26 -13.22
CA VAL A 540 -19.95 31.56 -12.47
C VAL A 540 -19.08 32.56 -11.73
N ASN A 541 -18.89 32.34 -10.43
CA ASN A 541 -18.07 33.17 -9.56
C ASN A 541 -17.09 32.30 -8.76
N ALA A 542 -15.80 32.62 -8.81
CA ALA A 542 -14.77 31.94 -8.05
C ALA A 542 -13.73 32.95 -7.57
N PHE A 543 -13.18 32.76 -6.37
CA PHE A 543 -12.20 33.68 -5.80
C PHE A 543 -10.93 33.73 -6.65
N GLY A 544 -10.46 34.93 -6.99
CA GLY A 544 -9.29 35.14 -7.85
C GLY A 544 -9.56 35.08 -9.36
N PHE A 545 -10.82 34.87 -9.77
CA PHE A 545 -11.24 34.80 -11.18
C PHE A 545 -12.26 35.89 -11.53
N LYS A 546 -12.28 36.28 -12.80
CA LYS A 546 -13.31 37.17 -13.35
C LYS A 546 -14.67 36.45 -13.38
N ARG A 547 -15.74 37.18 -13.08
CA ARG A 547 -17.09 36.63 -13.13
C ARG A 547 -17.49 36.38 -14.58
N LEU A 548 -17.82 35.13 -14.90
CA LEU A 548 -18.24 34.73 -16.23
C LEU A 548 -19.75 34.57 -16.29
N VAL A 549 -20.38 35.11 -17.34
CA VAL A 549 -21.82 35.00 -17.55
C VAL A 549 -22.09 34.50 -18.96
N SER A 550 -22.87 33.42 -19.07
CA SER A 550 -23.23 32.81 -20.35
C SER A 550 -24.73 32.58 -20.43
N GLN A 551 -25.29 32.69 -21.63
CA GLN A 551 -26.70 32.43 -21.89
C GLN A 551 -26.83 31.34 -22.95
N ILE A 552 -27.68 30.35 -22.67
CA ILE A 552 -27.91 29.21 -23.57
C ILE A 552 -29.39 28.87 -23.68
N ASP A 553 -29.77 28.24 -24.79
CA ASP A 553 -31.06 27.60 -24.98
C ASP A 553 -30.99 26.16 -24.45
N TYR A 554 -31.53 25.93 -23.26
CA TYR A 554 -31.46 24.62 -22.61
C TYR A 554 -32.64 23.72 -23.04
N ASN A 555 -32.32 22.52 -23.54
CA ASN A 555 -33.31 21.49 -23.84
C ASN A 555 -33.27 20.38 -22.77
N GLY A 556 -34.29 20.34 -21.90
CA GLY A 556 -34.40 19.37 -20.81
C GLY A 556 -34.56 17.91 -21.24
N GLY A 557 -34.90 17.65 -22.52
CA GLY A 557 -35.03 16.29 -23.08
C GLY A 557 -33.71 15.70 -23.61
N GLY A 558 -32.65 16.52 -23.75
CA GLY A 558 -31.35 16.10 -24.22
C GLY A 558 -30.24 16.84 -23.46
N PRO A 559 -29.92 16.43 -22.23
CA PRO A 559 -28.96 17.14 -21.41
C PRO A 559 -27.55 17.04 -22.01
N VAL A 560 -26.94 18.19 -22.27
CA VAL A 560 -25.57 18.31 -22.79
C VAL A 560 -24.70 18.95 -21.71
N PRO A 561 -23.48 18.44 -21.46
CA PRO A 561 -22.59 19.06 -20.49
C PRO A 561 -22.13 20.45 -20.95
N PHE A 562 -22.07 21.40 -20.01
CA PHE A 562 -21.68 22.78 -20.27
C PHE A 562 -20.50 23.19 -19.38
N ASN A 563 -19.33 23.34 -19.99
CA ASN A 563 -18.08 23.58 -19.27
C ASN A 563 -17.69 25.06 -19.30
N PHE A 564 -17.01 25.53 -18.25
CA PHE A 564 -16.54 26.91 -18.14
C PHE A 564 -15.03 26.97 -17.95
N ALA A 565 -14.37 27.83 -18.72
CA ALA A 565 -12.97 28.21 -18.50
C ALA A 565 -12.93 29.63 -17.94
N LEU A 566 -12.49 29.79 -16.69
CA LEU A 566 -12.39 31.08 -16.03
C LEU A 566 -11.08 31.78 -16.37
N SER A 567 -11.13 33.11 -16.51
CA SER A 567 -9.92 33.93 -16.67
C SER A 567 -9.51 34.53 -15.33
N VAL A 568 -8.21 34.53 -15.03
CA VAL A 568 -7.67 35.13 -13.80
C VAL A 568 -7.93 36.64 -13.80
N GLY A 569 -8.41 37.18 -12.68
CA GLY A 569 -8.67 38.62 -12.52
C GLY A 569 -9.53 38.95 -11.32
N ALA A 570 -9.58 40.22 -10.92
CA ALA A 570 -10.42 40.66 -9.80
C ALA A 570 -11.91 40.49 -10.13
N ALA A 571 -12.72 40.15 -9.11
CA ALA A 571 -14.14 39.78 -9.24
C ALA A 571 -15.08 40.85 -9.84
N SER A 572 -14.57 42.03 -10.22
CA SER A 572 -15.37 43.17 -10.72
C SER A 572 -15.46 43.31 -12.25
N GLU A 573 -14.86 42.42 -13.05
CA GLU A 573 -14.97 42.47 -14.52
C GLU A 573 -15.83 41.33 -15.08
N LEU A 574 -16.81 41.68 -15.93
CA LEU A 574 -17.81 40.79 -16.51
C LEU A 574 -17.49 40.49 -17.99
N VAL A 575 -17.59 39.23 -18.38
CA VAL A 575 -17.49 38.78 -19.78
C VAL A 575 -18.80 38.07 -20.18
N GLU A 576 -19.40 38.48 -21.29
CA GLU A 576 -20.66 37.95 -21.83
C GLU A 576 -20.45 37.29 -23.20
N VAL A 577 -20.99 36.08 -23.40
CA VAL A 577 -20.85 35.30 -24.65
C VAL A 577 -22.24 34.95 -25.20
N THR A 578 -22.51 35.32 -26.46
CA THR A 578 -23.74 35.01 -27.21
C THR A 578 -23.39 34.32 -28.53
N ALA A 579 -24.04 33.21 -28.89
CA ALA A 579 -23.81 32.50 -30.16
C ALA A 579 -24.91 32.80 -31.19
N ALA A 580 -24.55 33.17 -32.42
CA ALA A 580 -25.46 33.37 -33.56
C ALA A 580 -24.93 32.68 -34.83
N ASN A 581 -25.83 32.02 -35.58
CA ASN A 581 -25.54 31.22 -36.78
C ASN A 581 -25.34 32.08 -38.06
N GLY A 582 -24.37 31.73 -38.94
CA GLY A 582 -24.19 32.38 -40.25
C GLY A 582 -23.28 31.62 -41.24
N ARG A 583 -23.66 31.61 -42.54
CA ARG A 583 -23.10 30.83 -43.68
C ARG A 583 -21.97 31.55 -44.46
N LEU A 584 -21.02 30.76 -44.99
CA LEU A 584 -20.21 30.78 -46.25
C LEU A 584 -19.88 32.10 -47.01
N SER A 585 -18.59 32.32 -47.37
CA SER A 585 -18.11 32.57 -48.76
C SER A 585 -16.57 32.77 -48.96
N GLY A 586 -16.03 32.31 -50.13
CA GLY A 586 -14.75 32.68 -50.79
C GLY A 586 -13.65 31.59 -50.75
N TYR A 587 -13.17 30.96 -51.83
CA TYR A 587 -12.43 31.49 -53.00
C TYR A 587 -12.61 30.63 -54.30
N SER A 588 -12.13 31.18 -55.44
CA SER A 588 -12.51 30.89 -56.84
C SER A 588 -11.83 29.70 -57.56
N THR A 589 -12.42 29.33 -58.71
CA THR A 589 -12.14 28.23 -59.63
C THR A 589 -10.89 28.32 -60.52
N VAL A 590 -10.01 29.32 -60.35
CA VAL A 590 -8.92 29.59 -61.32
C VAL A 590 -7.61 28.85 -61.00
N ASP A 591 -7.43 28.37 -59.76
CA ASP A 591 -6.16 27.75 -59.33
C ASP A 591 -6.06 26.24 -59.62
N LEU A 592 -7.17 25.57 -59.93
CA LEU A 592 -7.23 24.12 -60.16
C LEU A 592 -6.82 23.71 -61.58
N GLU A 593 -6.95 24.58 -62.59
CA GLU A 593 -6.65 24.25 -63.99
C GLU A 593 -5.15 24.38 -64.37
N ARG A 594 -4.34 25.06 -63.54
CA ARG A 594 -2.89 25.13 -63.74
C ARG A 594 -2.19 23.85 -63.23
N LEU A 595 -2.64 23.33 -62.10
CA LEU A 595 -2.07 22.11 -61.49
C LEU A 595 -2.37 20.83 -62.28
N GLN A 596 -3.46 20.79 -63.05
CA GLN A 596 -3.81 19.64 -63.90
C GLN A 596 -3.02 19.57 -65.22
N ARG A 597 -2.41 20.67 -65.68
CA ARG A 597 -1.64 20.71 -66.93
C ARG A 597 -0.20 20.21 -66.78
N ASP A 598 0.40 20.35 -65.61
CA ASP A 598 1.80 19.97 -65.38
C ASP A 598 1.98 18.46 -65.17
N VAL A 599 0.93 17.75 -64.73
CA VAL A 599 0.96 16.29 -64.53
C VAL A 599 0.82 15.51 -65.85
N ARG A 600 0.32 16.14 -66.93
CA ARG A 600 0.06 15.47 -68.22
C ARG A 600 1.28 15.37 -69.15
N LYS A 601 2.44 15.95 -68.81
CA LYS A 601 3.56 16.10 -69.75
C LYS A 601 4.78 15.18 -69.59
N ASN A 602 4.80 14.21 -68.67
CA ASN A 602 5.90 13.24 -68.62
C ASN A 602 5.46 11.85 -68.12
N PRO A 603 5.03 10.95 -69.03
CA PRO A 603 4.67 9.58 -68.67
C PRO A 603 5.70 8.59 -69.21
N GLU A 604 6.95 8.61 -68.74
CA GLU A 604 7.92 7.54 -69.12
C GLU A 604 9.12 7.47 -68.17
N LYS A 605 8.97 6.63 -67.12
CA LYS A 605 9.97 5.72 -66.53
C LYS A 605 9.35 5.01 -65.31
N GLN A 606 8.38 4.15 -65.58
CA GLN A 606 8.04 3.05 -64.68
C GLN A 606 8.86 1.84 -65.14
N GLN A 607 9.90 1.49 -64.39
CA GLN A 607 10.49 0.15 -64.44
C GLN A 607 10.52 -0.37 -63.01
N MET A 608 9.84 -1.49 -62.80
CA MET A 608 9.61 -2.12 -61.51
C MET A 608 10.93 -2.47 -60.82
N ALA A 609 11.21 -1.84 -59.68
CA ALA A 609 12.15 -2.37 -58.69
C ALA A 609 11.34 -3.03 -57.58
N ALA A 610 11.69 -4.27 -57.22
CA ALA A 610 11.05 -5.00 -56.15
C ALA A 610 11.08 -4.21 -54.83
N SER A 611 10.00 -4.30 -54.05
CA SER A 611 9.87 -3.68 -52.74
C SER A 611 11.05 -4.05 -51.83
N SER A 612 11.55 -3.07 -51.08
CA SER A 612 12.55 -3.20 -50.02
C SER A 612 12.22 -4.30 -48.98
N ASN A 613 10.93 -4.68 -48.87
CA ASN A 613 10.48 -5.77 -48.00
C ASN A 613 10.91 -7.16 -48.51
N VAL A 614 11.14 -7.34 -49.81
CA VAL A 614 11.60 -8.62 -50.39
C VAL A 614 13.10 -8.80 -50.17
N THR A 615 13.87 -7.71 -50.26
CA THR A 615 15.32 -7.70 -50.01
C THR A 615 15.66 -8.00 -48.55
N ASN A 616 14.83 -7.52 -47.61
CA ASN A 616 15.00 -7.77 -46.17
C ASN A 616 14.60 -9.20 -45.74
N LEU A 617 13.75 -9.90 -46.51
CA LEU A 617 13.39 -11.29 -46.21
C LEU A 617 14.52 -12.28 -46.51
N GLN A 618 15.43 -11.93 -47.43
CA GLN A 618 16.54 -12.78 -47.86
C GLN A 618 17.77 -12.71 -46.92
N GLN A 619 17.81 -11.77 -45.97
CA GLN A 619 18.90 -11.64 -44.99
C GLN A 619 18.46 -12.10 -43.60
N ARG A 620 18.14 -13.39 -43.46
CA ARG A 620 17.92 -14.03 -42.15
C ARG A 620 19.22 -14.63 -41.63
N ILE A 621 19.77 -14.04 -40.58
CA ILE A 621 20.60 -14.75 -39.59
C ILE A 621 19.95 -14.63 -38.22
N SER A 622 20.05 -15.71 -37.46
CA SER A 622 19.52 -15.82 -36.09
C SER A 622 20.11 -14.73 -35.20
N GLY A 623 19.26 -13.93 -34.54
CA GLY A 623 19.68 -12.96 -33.52
C GLY A 623 19.33 -11.48 -33.75
N VAL A 624 18.67 -11.10 -34.85
CA VAL A 624 18.36 -9.68 -35.14
C VAL A 624 16.96 -9.28 -34.61
N LEU A 625 16.87 -8.09 -34.00
CA LEU A 625 15.62 -7.46 -33.53
C LEU A 625 14.61 -7.29 -34.69
N PRO A 626 13.30 -7.52 -34.48
CA PRO A 626 12.29 -7.34 -35.51
C PRO A 626 12.29 -5.92 -36.12
N VAL A 627 12.05 -5.83 -37.43
CA VAL A 627 11.93 -4.55 -38.15
C VAL A 627 10.51 -3.99 -37.95
N ARG A 628 10.36 -2.66 -37.93
CA ARG A 628 9.05 -2.01 -37.81
C ARG A 628 8.21 -2.35 -39.05
N VAL A 629 7.01 -2.87 -38.83
CA VAL A 629 6.04 -3.21 -39.89
C VAL A 629 4.85 -2.28 -39.71
N ASP A 630 4.68 -1.29 -40.60
CA ASP A 630 3.49 -0.45 -40.59
C ASP A 630 2.37 -1.15 -41.39
N VAL A 631 1.13 -1.07 -40.90
CA VAL A 631 -0.03 -1.67 -41.60
C VAL A 631 -0.49 -0.73 -42.73
N PRO A 632 -0.51 -1.19 -43.99
CA PRO A 632 -1.00 -0.37 -45.10
C PRO A 632 -2.49 -0.05 -44.95
N ARG A 633 -2.88 1.17 -45.33
CA ARG A 633 -4.28 1.63 -45.35
C ARG A 633 -4.80 1.60 -46.78
N ALA A 634 -5.21 0.42 -47.25
CA ALA A 634 -5.70 0.22 -48.62
C ALA A 634 -7.01 -0.56 -48.60
N GLY A 635 -8.02 -0.10 -49.36
CA GLY A 635 -9.35 -0.70 -49.35
C GLY A 635 -10.43 0.22 -48.81
N ASN A 636 -11.64 -0.33 -48.66
CA ASN A 636 -12.73 0.37 -47.97
C ASN A 636 -12.51 0.26 -46.45
N SER A 637 -12.60 1.38 -45.73
CA SER A 637 -12.46 1.41 -44.27
C SER A 637 -13.80 1.31 -43.55
N TYR A 638 -13.79 0.62 -42.42
CA TYR A 638 -14.92 0.46 -41.51
C TYR A 638 -14.44 0.66 -40.08
N ASN A 639 -15.12 1.52 -39.32
CA ASN A 639 -14.71 1.90 -37.97
C ASN A 639 -15.64 1.29 -36.93
N PHE A 640 -15.05 0.76 -35.87
CA PHE A 640 -15.73 0.14 -34.75
C PHE A 640 -15.21 0.68 -33.41
N VAL A 641 -16.07 0.69 -32.39
CA VAL A 641 -15.75 1.13 -31.04
C VAL A 641 -16.32 0.12 -30.05
N ARG A 642 -15.55 -0.21 -29.02
CA ARG A 642 -16.00 -1.01 -27.89
C ARG A 642 -15.53 -0.38 -26.58
N PRO A 643 -16.45 0.14 -25.73
CA PRO A 643 -16.10 0.59 -24.39
C PRO A 643 -15.89 -0.63 -23.47
N LEU A 644 -14.96 -0.51 -22.53
CA LEU A 644 -14.68 -1.46 -21.45
C LEU A 644 -14.54 -2.92 -21.93
N VAL A 645 -13.34 -3.28 -22.37
CA VAL A 645 -12.98 -4.67 -22.70
C VAL A 645 -12.26 -5.29 -21.53
N LEU A 646 -12.83 -6.36 -20.97
CA LEU A 646 -12.29 -7.06 -19.79
C LEU A 646 -11.96 -8.50 -20.17
N ASP A 647 -10.70 -8.78 -20.48
CA ASP A 647 -10.20 -10.16 -20.68
C ASP A 647 -11.08 -10.99 -21.67
N GLU A 648 -11.62 -10.33 -22.69
CA GLU A 648 -12.54 -10.88 -23.68
C GLU A 648 -12.01 -10.64 -25.10
N GLU A 649 -12.38 -11.53 -26.03
CA GLU A 649 -12.13 -11.30 -27.46
C GLU A 649 -13.05 -10.19 -27.96
N THR A 650 -12.56 -9.36 -28.88
CA THR A 650 -13.39 -8.41 -29.64
C THR A 650 -13.61 -8.93 -31.04
N LYS A 651 -14.87 -9.08 -31.45
CA LYS A 651 -15.28 -9.73 -32.70
C LYS A 651 -16.16 -8.83 -33.56
N VAL A 652 -15.89 -8.86 -34.86
CA VAL A 652 -16.74 -8.29 -35.90
C VAL A 652 -16.98 -9.35 -36.96
N SER A 653 -18.24 -9.62 -37.27
CA SER A 653 -18.67 -10.47 -38.37
C SER A 653 -19.33 -9.63 -39.45
N PHE A 654 -19.19 -10.04 -40.71
CA PHE A 654 -19.78 -9.35 -41.85
C PHE A 654 -20.06 -10.28 -43.02
N THR A 655 -20.95 -9.86 -43.92
CA THR A 655 -21.18 -10.55 -45.20
C THR A 655 -20.55 -9.78 -46.34
N TYR A 656 -20.05 -10.52 -47.32
CA TYR A 656 -19.39 -9.96 -48.49
C TYR A 656 -19.90 -10.59 -49.79
N LYS A 657 -19.82 -9.83 -50.87
CA LYS A 657 -20.08 -10.29 -52.24
C LYS A 657 -19.12 -9.59 -53.19
N SER A 658 -18.49 -10.34 -54.11
CA SER A 658 -17.66 -9.77 -55.17
C SER A 658 -18.48 -8.75 -55.97
N LYS A 659 -17.87 -7.61 -56.26
CA LYS A 659 -18.46 -6.59 -57.13
C LYS A 659 -18.62 -7.10 -58.56
#